data_AF-A0A9W7E5M8-F1
#
_entry.id   AF-A0A9W7E5M8-F1
#
_cell.length_a   1.000
_cell.length_b   1.000
_cell.length_c   1.000
_cell.angle_alpha   90.00
_cell.angle_beta   90.00
_cell.angle_gamma   90.00
#
_symmetry.space_group_name_H-M   'P 1'
#
loop_
_entity.id
_entity.type
_entity.pdbx_description
1 polymer ?
#
loop_
_entity_poly.entity_id
_entity_poly.type
_entity_poly.pdbx_seq_one_letter_code
_entity_poly.pdbx_strand_id
1 'polypeptide(L)'
;MFNFSSNKDATFEERSTSEVTFEMTDEPARATSAPKGGHLSSFGTASLSAGLKEVRTSVSSATASLVTKFDHGEAGSDFMDNIDFSEKVESRISVSEIDKLSEMSEAEMIAHLKSGDFSTAALPTAHAVIASCMIAPHDDRVDFVEGMWVERLGHDMCWHLDRVTTVHKIMDDNVDWSKLKEGEVAPWTAYYDFHAQKMMNKAKLRVPEEGLKRIFGYNPWIWQQYAVLKVEEQIRFQQNHFKDFDKIDIDMLAKSEWDKFVNHEGNEDLKARIEDPRFDNAQKALLHHILSPFRVMEGLRNAGTERENAGFNTDWDMSDERLSAYTYLGVLGSGWLVPLLCVFVQFSAPLLLGSYALANSDRKESGWCDDSETWSDDKIKGKLMIFTVVILYLSKIVPDAVFNFLRSVGEGVDAHSKVMALRKLIWDRGEDFNLGQMVGYKLDLYMNTGYVCLLYTLNLFILFTTDDVIEMMLNAMAVEFVLKMDEEFASTDWWDPDKRWIRAGALELTIGSTLRKSHLSSAVKFEKHYKISVGALTKVFGEDVVHKFLLQDEELAEKDRVNRMYLSPEDAINLKLADLAKKNNMGDALVKQFVKPVVSFGVISRIVHYFAPKQGPNTLFNRYSEFYTWSRWHTIMYSGLASLPSVESVYASEDNKKISPNDHILNKEGHIVSFANFSRNVEGMAAKYVVSILTGVEILRGPALFVKRGEVIKFIYRSTDGVVMWFNVAVQCIFPVFILLSAFAVPSCY
;
A
#
# COMPACT_ATOMS: atom_id res chain seq x y z
N MET A 1 25.57 -40.11 -29.83
CA MET A 1 26.32 -40.98 -28.91
C MET A 1 26.48 -40.24 -27.59
N PHE A 2 25.54 -40.39 -26.67
CA PHE A 2 25.71 -40.12 -25.23
C PHE A 2 24.63 -40.94 -24.52
N ASN A 3 25.07 -41.83 -23.62
CA ASN A 3 24.28 -42.92 -23.03
C ASN A 3 23.36 -42.41 -21.91
N PHE A 4 22.09 -42.82 -21.98
CA PHE A 4 21.17 -42.83 -20.85
C PHE A 4 21.44 -44.06 -19.99
N SER A 5 21.68 -43.85 -18.69
CA SER A 5 21.61 -44.91 -17.68
C SER A 5 20.28 -44.76 -16.96
N SER A 6 19.45 -45.78 -17.12
CA SER A 6 18.21 -45.99 -16.37
C SER A 6 18.55 -46.53 -14.98
N ASN A 7 17.90 -46.00 -13.94
CA ASN A 7 17.65 -46.75 -12.72
C ASN A 7 16.14 -46.88 -12.53
N LYS A 8 15.65 -48.10 -12.73
CA LYS A 8 14.38 -48.59 -12.21
C LYS A 8 14.61 -49.01 -10.77
N ASP A 9 13.67 -48.69 -9.89
CA ASP A 9 13.02 -49.63 -8.96
C ASP A 9 12.35 -48.85 -7.83
N ALA A 10 11.02 -48.74 -7.91
CA ALA A 10 10.14 -48.58 -6.76
C ALA A 10 8.71 -48.95 -7.20
N THR A 11 8.39 -50.22 -7.01
CA THR A 11 7.02 -50.77 -7.06
C THR A 11 6.17 -50.15 -5.97
N PHE A 12 5.06 -49.52 -6.33
CA PHE A 12 4.03 -49.08 -5.39
C PHE A 12 2.75 -49.89 -5.65
N GLU A 13 2.29 -50.58 -4.61
CA GLU A 13 1.10 -51.43 -4.62
C GLU A 13 -0.19 -50.62 -4.82
N GLU A 14 -1.03 -51.09 -5.74
CA GLU A 14 -2.43 -50.69 -5.85
C GLU A 14 -3.21 -51.17 -4.62
N ARG A 15 -3.86 -50.23 -3.90
CA ARG A 15 -5.01 -50.55 -3.06
C ARG A 15 -6.27 -50.02 -3.72
N SER A 16 -7.15 -50.96 -4.01
CA SER A 16 -8.53 -50.76 -4.44
C SER A 16 -9.32 -49.96 -3.41
N THR A 17 -10.05 -48.94 -3.87
CA THR A 17 -11.14 -48.32 -3.11
C THR A 17 -12.43 -48.52 -3.87
N SER A 18 -13.35 -49.15 -3.17
CA SER A 18 -14.71 -49.53 -3.53
C SER A 18 -15.57 -48.39 -4.05
N GLU A 19 -16.35 -48.72 -5.08
CA GLU A 19 -17.47 -47.96 -5.62
C GLU A 19 -18.49 -47.59 -4.52
N VAL A 20 -18.88 -46.33 -4.49
CA VAL A 20 -20.12 -45.87 -3.85
C VAL A 20 -20.93 -45.18 -4.95
N THR A 21 -21.94 -45.88 -5.44
CA THR A 21 -22.99 -45.37 -6.31
C THR A 21 -23.96 -44.53 -5.50
N PHE A 22 -24.14 -43.26 -5.87
CA PHE A 22 -25.28 -42.44 -5.43
C PHE A 22 -26.22 -42.24 -6.62
N GLU A 23 -27.45 -42.73 -6.46
CA GLU A 23 -28.57 -42.49 -7.37
C GLU A 23 -28.96 -41.01 -7.32
N MET A 24 -28.92 -40.34 -8.48
CA MET A 24 -29.60 -39.07 -8.72
C MET A 24 -31.02 -39.37 -9.20
N THR A 25 -32.02 -38.89 -8.46
CA THR A 25 -33.39 -38.76 -8.94
C THR A 25 -33.64 -37.32 -9.40
N ASP A 26 -33.87 -37.19 -10.71
CA ASP A 26 -34.44 -36.00 -11.33
C ASP A 26 -35.94 -35.88 -10.98
N GLU A 27 -36.41 -34.66 -10.69
CA GLU A 27 -37.61 -34.13 -11.36
C GLU A 27 -37.73 -32.58 -11.19
N PRO A 28 -38.19 -31.86 -12.23
CA PRO A 28 -38.29 -30.39 -12.25
C PRO A 28 -39.74 -29.88 -12.16
N ALA A 29 -39.98 -28.70 -11.57
CA ALA A 29 -41.18 -27.92 -11.87
C ALA A 29 -41.13 -26.42 -11.47
N ARG A 30 -41.24 -25.59 -12.51
CA ARG A 30 -42.12 -24.40 -12.72
C ARG A 30 -42.18 -23.21 -11.74
N ALA A 31 -41.87 -22.08 -12.37
CA ALA A 31 -42.29 -20.68 -12.21
C ALA A 31 -43.62 -20.34 -11.50
N THR A 32 -43.59 -19.19 -10.82
CA THR A 32 -44.58 -18.08 -10.70
C THR A 32 -44.02 -17.16 -9.57
N SER A 33 -44.19 -15.85 -9.46
CA SER A 33 -44.87 -14.76 -10.14
C SER A 33 -44.31 -13.47 -9.50
N ALA A 34 -44.25 -12.38 -10.25
CA ALA A 34 -43.89 -11.06 -9.73
C ALA A 34 -45.00 -10.46 -8.86
N PRO A 35 -44.66 -9.55 -7.91
CA PRO A 35 -45.56 -8.48 -7.57
C PRO A 35 -44.98 -7.09 -7.87
N LYS A 36 -45.93 -6.24 -8.27
CA LYS A 36 -45.80 -4.84 -8.70
C LYS A 36 -45.51 -3.90 -7.52
N GLY A 37 -44.75 -2.86 -7.84
CA GLY A 37 -45.02 -1.45 -7.51
C GLY A 37 -45.43 -1.08 -6.08
N GLY A 38 -44.49 -0.47 -5.35
CA GLY A 38 -44.78 0.36 -4.17
C GLY A 38 -43.91 1.62 -4.19
N HIS A 39 -44.55 2.78 -4.29
CA HIS A 39 -43.94 4.09 -4.09
C HIS A 39 -43.36 4.21 -2.68
N LEU A 40 -42.09 4.59 -2.55
CA LEU A 40 -41.50 5.12 -1.32
C LEU A 40 -40.92 6.50 -1.64
N SER A 41 -41.65 7.52 -1.20
CA SER A 41 -41.22 8.92 -1.21
C SER A 41 -40.80 9.33 0.21
N SER A 42 -39.75 10.15 0.26
CA SER A 42 -39.28 10.97 1.39
C SER A 42 -39.08 10.32 2.76
N PHE A 43 -37.83 9.94 3.05
CA PHE A 43 -37.33 9.86 4.42
C PHE A 43 -36.02 10.68 4.56
N GLY A 44 -36.11 11.80 5.28
CA GLY A 44 -35.16 12.13 6.34
C GLY A 44 -33.77 12.71 6.03
N THR A 45 -33.59 13.60 5.04
CA THR A 45 -32.29 14.33 4.89
C THR A 45 -32.08 15.46 5.91
N ALA A 46 -33.14 15.97 6.55
CA ALA A 46 -33.05 17.09 7.49
C ALA A 46 -32.62 16.69 8.92
N SER A 47 -32.82 15.43 9.32
CA SER A 47 -32.44 14.94 10.67
C SER A 47 -30.94 14.64 10.77
N LEU A 48 -30.33 14.16 9.68
CA LEU A 48 -28.91 13.83 9.63
C LEU A 48 -28.01 15.07 9.67
N SER A 49 -28.45 16.20 9.09
CA SER A 49 -27.67 17.44 9.08
C SER A 49 -27.66 18.16 10.43
N ALA A 50 -28.73 18.01 11.23
CA ALA A 50 -28.81 18.53 12.59
C ALA A 50 -27.88 17.75 13.55
N GLY A 51 -27.91 16.41 13.49
CA GLY A 51 -27.03 15.56 14.29
C GLY A 51 -25.54 15.75 13.98
N LEU A 52 -25.17 15.95 12.70
CA LEU A 52 -23.78 16.22 12.29
C LEU A 52 -23.26 17.58 12.77
N LYS A 53 -24.14 18.55 12.97
CA LYS A 53 -23.77 19.88 13.44
C LYS A 53 -23.48 19.87 14.94
N GLU A 54 -24.25 19.09 15.71
CA GLU A 54 -24.14 18.95 17.16
C GLU A 54 -22.89 18.17 17.58
N VAL A 55 -22.56 17.08 16.86
CA VAL A 55 -21.32 16.30 17.06
C VAL A 55 -20.07 17.15 16.78
N ARG A 56 -20.09 18.01 15.76
CA ARG A 56 -18.95 18.87 15.41
C ARG A 56 -18.66 19.91 16.51
N THR A 57 -19.70 20.47 17.14
CA THR A 57 -19.55 21.40 18.27
C THR A 57 -19.00 20.73 19.52
N SER A 58 -19.46 19.52 19.85
CA SER A 58 -18.97 18.78 21.03
C SER A 58 -17.51 18.36 20.89
N VAL A 59 -17.09 17.93 19.70
CA VAL A 59 -15.69 17.54 19.44
C VAL A 59 -14.74 18.75 19.50
N SER A 60 -15.16 19.91 18.96
CA SER A 60 -14.37 21.15 19.03
C SER A 60 -14.22 21.68 20.48
N SER A 61 -15.24 21.50 21.31
CA SER A 61 -15.19 21.85 22.74
C SER A 61 -14.27 20.92 23.54
N ALA A 62 -14.24 19.62 23.21
CA ALA A 62 -13.38 18.65 23.88
C ALA A 62 -11.89 18.85 23.53
N THR A 63 -11.59 19.21 22.28
CA THR A 63 -10.22 19.50 21.84
C THR A 63 -9.68 20.80 22.44
N ALA A 64 -10.50 21.85 22.54
CA ALA A 64 -10.11 23.10 23.19
C ALA A 64 -9.78 22.90 24.68
N SER A 65 -10.55 22.05 25.38
CA SER A 65 -10.34 21.72 26.80
C SER A 65 -9.06 20.91 27.05
N LEU A 66 -8.70 20.03 26.12
CA LEU A 66 -7.47 19.21 26.19
C LEU A 66 -6.21 20.04 25.95
N VAL A 67 -6.26 21.03 25.06
CA VAL A 67 -5.13 21.94 24.80
C VAL A 67 -4.88 22.85 25.99
N THR A 68 -5.92 23.39 26.64
CA THR A 68 -5.76 24.25 27.82
C THR A 68 -5.26 23.53 29.08
N LYS A 69 -5.37 22.19 29.15
CA LYS A 69 -4.88 21.41 30.29
C LYS A 69 -3.41 21.00 30.17
N PHE A 70 -2.82 21.07 28.97
CA PHE A 70 -1.39 20.81 28.76
C PHE A 70 -0.51 22.05 29.01
N ASP A 71 -1.07 23.25 28.95
CA ASP A 71 -0.34 24.52 29.17
C ASP A 71 -0.08 24.86 30.66
N HIS A 72 -0.61 24.09 31.60
CA HIS A 72 -0.43 24.34 33.05
C HIS A 72 0.23 23.13 33.72
N GLY A 73 1.55 23.05 33.58
CA GLY A 73 2.39 22.06 34.25
C GLY A 73 2.54 22.33 35.75
N GLU A 74 2.13 21.36 36.56
CA GLU A 74 2.58 21.17 37.94
C GLU A 74 2.95 19.70 38.13
N ALA A 75 4.26 19.41 38.23
CA ALA A 75 4.91 18.46 39.18
C ALA A 75 6.17 17.79 38.60
N GLY A 76 7.32 18.05 39.24
CA GLY A 76 8.40 17.07 39.46
C GLY A 76 9.62 17.11 38.55
N SER A 77 10.68 17.81 38.95
CA SER A 77 11.91 18.09 38.19
C SER A 77 13.08 17.11 38.35
N ASP A 78 12.97 16.00 39.08
CA ASP A 78 14.18 15.31 39.60
C ASP A 78 14.44 13.88 39.06
N PHE A 79 14.08 13.58 37.80
CA PHE A 79 14.33 12.24 37.21
C PHE A 79 14.95 12.23 35.79
N MET A 80 15.42 13.38 35.27
CA MET A 80 15.83 13.51 33.86
C MET A 80 17.35 13.52 33.59
N ASP A 81 18.21 13.19 34.55
CA ASP A 81 19.67 13.33 34.37
C ASP A 81 20.40 12.07 33.85
N ASN A 82 19.72 11.03 33.34
CA ASN A 82 20.42 9.82 32.85
C ASN A 82 19.83 9.13 31.61
N ILE A 83 19.10 9.86 30.76
CA ILE A 83 18.76 9.38 29.42
C ILE A 83 19.27 10.42 28.42
N ASP A 84 20.19 9.99 27.55
CA ASP A 84 20.76 10.80 26.47
C ASP A 84 19.67 11.14 25.44
N PHE A 85 18.87 12.16 25.78
CA PHE A 85 17.80 12.74 24.96
C PHE A 85 18.27 14.03 24.28
N SER A 86 19.59 14.25 24.18
CA SER A 86 20.16 15.53 23.76
C SER A 86 20.19 15.76 22.25
N GLU A 87 19.81 14.80 21.40
CA GLU A 87 19.91 14.97 19.94
C GLU A 87 18.59 15.17 19.17
N LYS A 88 17.42 15.28 19.82
CA LYS A 88 16.15 15.39 19.06
C LYS A 88 15.08 16.36 19.53
N VAL A 89 15.37 17.23 20.50
CA VAL A 89 14.49 18.38 20.81
C VAL A 89 15.34 19.63 21.04
N GLU A 90 16.14 20.04 20.05
CA GLU A 90 16.50 21.45 19.95
C GLU A 90 15.29 22.20 19.38
N SER A 91 14.58 22.86 20.29
CA SER A 91 13.63 23.92 20.00
C SER A 91 14.20 24.88 18.96
N ARG A 92 13.55 24.97 17.80
CA ARG A 92 13.90 25.81 16.64
C ARG A 92 13.74 27.32 16.86
N ILE A 93 14.08 27.83 18.04
CA ILE A 93 14.26 29.26 18.25
C ILE A 93 15.42 29.38 19.24
N SER A 94 16.57 29.88 18.77
CA SER A 94 17.66 30.21 19.67
C SER A 94 17.17 31.21 20.72
N VAL A 95 17.68 31.17 21.96
CA VAL A 95 17.30 32.18 22.99
C VAL A 95 17.50 33.61 22.45
N SER A 96 18.50 33.80 21.59
CA SER A 96 18.74 35.07 20.87
C SER A 96 17.68 35.47 19.84
N GLU A 97 16.92 34.52 19.28
CA GLU A 97 15.77 34.79 18.41
C GLU A 97 14.51 35.08 19.23
N ILE A 98 14.35 34.47 20.40
CA ILE A 98 13.24 34.79 21.33
C ILE A 98 13.40 36.23 21.84
N ASP A 99 14.62 36.61 22.23
CA ASP A 99 14.91 37.99 22.65
C ASP A 99 14.64 38.98 21.53
N LYS A 100 15.07 38.68 20.29
CA LYS A 100 14.75 39.50 19.11
C LYS A 100 13.25 39.59 18.85
N LEU A 101 12.49 38.49 18.94
CA LEU A 101 11.04 38.49 18.74
C LEU A 101 10.29 39.26 19.83
N SER A 102 10.81 39.27 21.06
CA SER A 102 10.24 40.01 22.19
C SER A 102 10.40 41.53 22.07
N GLU A 103 11.41 41.98 21.31
CA GLU A 103 11.68 43.40 21.04
C GLU A 103 10.93 43.93 19.80
N MET A 104 10.32 43.06 19.00
CA MET A 104 9.60 43.46 17.79
C MET A 104 8.24 44.06 18.13
N SER A 105 7.92 45.20 17.52
CA SER A 105 6.57 45.74 17.57
C SER A 105 5.57 44.75 16.94
N GLU A 106 4.30 44.79 17.32
CA GLU A 106 3.25 43.92 16.74
C GLU A 106 3.22 44.01 15.20
N ALA A 107 3.48 45.19 14.63
CA ALA A 107 3.58 45.39 13.18
C ALA A 107 4.83 44.73 12.56
N GLU A 108 5.97 44.78 13.23
CA GLU A 108 7.20 44.10 12.82
C GLU A 108 7.09 42.59 13.01
N MET A 109 6.46 42.12 14.08
CA MET A 109 6.20 40.71 14.33
C MET A 109 5.21 40.16 13.28
N ILE A 110 4.18 40.93 12.92
CA ILE A 110 3.30 40.61 11.77
C ILE A 110 4.07 40.68 10.45
N ALA A 111 4.96 41.66 10.26
CA ALA A 111 5.80 41.74 9.06
C ALA A 111 6.81 40.60 8.99
N HIS A 112 7.35 40.12 10.11
CA HIS A 112 8.30 39.03 10.26
C HIS A 112 7.62 37.66 10.20
N LEU A 113 6.38 37.55 10.65
CA LEU A 113 5.53 36.39 10.38
C LEU A 113 5.05 36.37 8.92
N LYS A 114 4.96 37.54 8.25
CA LYS A 114 4.67 37.65 6.81
C LYS A 114 5.92 37.53 5.92
N SER A 115 7.11 37.86 6.42
CA SER A 115 8.39 37.85 5.69
C SER A 115 9.24 36.63 6.03
N GLY A 116 9.05 36.05 7.21
CA GLY A 116 9.51 34.72 7.55
C GLY A 116 8.73 33.74 6.69
N ASP A 117 9.46 32.88 5.99
CA ASP A 117 9.00 31.85 5.04
C ASP A 117 7.96 30.84 5.59
N PHE A 118 7.40 31.08 6.78
CA PHE A 118 6.49 30.19 7.48
C PHE A 118 5.02 30.32 7.09
N SER A 119 4.59 31.36 6.35
CA SER A 119 3.14 31.66 6.25
C SER A 119 2.48 31.57 4.87
N THR A 120 3.19 31.26 3.78
CA THR A 120 2.55 30.66 2.59
C THR A 120 3.58 29.83 1.85
N ALA A 121 3.62 28.52 2.08
CA ALA A 121 4.20 27.60 1.10
C ALA A 121 3.55 27.95 -0.25
N ALA A 122 4.32 28.58 -1.13
CA ALA A 122 3.84 29.04 -2.42
C ALA A 122 3.08 27.88 -3.06
N LEU A 123 1.83 28.08 -3.47
CA LEU A 123 1.12 27.01 -4.13
C LEU A 123 1.84 26.70 -5.45
N PRO A 124 2.01 25.42 -5.80
CA PRO A 124 2.58 25.08 -7.09
C PRO A 124 1.75 25.74 -8.20
N THR A 125 2.42 26.34 -9.17
CA THR A 125 1.79 26.88 -10.39
C THR A 125 2.07 25.93 -11.55
N ALA A 126 1.22 25.96 -12.59
CA ALA A 126 1.44 25.16 -13.79
C ALA A 126 2.80 25.45 -14.43
N HIS A 127 3.22 26.72 -14.42
CA HIS A 127 4.52 27.15 -14.90
C HIS A 127 5.66 26.56 -14.07
N ALA A 128 5.58 26.64 -12.74
CA ALA A 128 6.64 26.17 -11.86
C ALA A 128 6.89 24.65 -12.00
N VAL A 129 5.82 23.87 -12.18
CA VAL A 129 5.94 22.42 -12.42
C VAL A 129 6.47 22.09 -13.82
N ILE A 130 6.12 22.86 -14.86
CA ILE A 130 6.70 22.70 -16.21
C ILE A 130 8.19 23.07 -16.20
N ALA A 131 8.55 24.21 -15.61
CA ALA A 131 9.93 24.66 -15.50
C ALA A 131 10.80 23.61 -14.81
N SER A 132 10.26 22.96 -13.76
CA SER A 132 10.95 21.87 -13.06
C SER A 132 11.22 20.64 -13.94
N CYS A 133 10.50 20.45 -15.05
CA CYS A 133 10.79 19.38 -16.01
C CYS A 133 11.83 19.76 -17.07
N MET A 134 12.07 21.06 -17.27
CA MET A 134 12.90 21.59 -18.36
C MET A 134 14.31 21.97 -17.90
N ILE A 135 14.46 22.34 -16.63
CA ILE A 135 15.75 22.75 -16.04
C ILE A 135 16.78 21.63 -16.18
N ALA A 136 17.93 21.96 -16.75
CA ALA A 136 19.08 21.08 -16.77
C ALA A 136 19.67 20.95 -15.36
N PRO A 137 20.21 19.77 -14.99
CA PRO A 137 20.98 19.64 -13.76
C PRO A 137 22.04 20.73 -13.69
N HIS A 138 22.15 21.40 -12.54
CA HIS A 138 23.13 22.49 -12.35
C HIS A 138 24.57 21.93 -12.30
N ASP A 139 24.70 20.65 -11.96
CA ASP A 139 25.94 19.87 -11.84
C ASP A 139 25.58 18.39 -12.13
N ASP A 140 26.52 17.58 -12.59
CA ASP A 140 26.31 16.15 -12.94
C ASP A 140 25.75 15.32 -11.77
N ARG A 141 25.81 15.86 -10.55
CA ARG A 141 25.42 15.21 -9.30
C ARG A 141 24.27 15.91 -8.55
N VAL A 142 23.80 17.09 -8.99
CA VAL A 142 22.60 17.77 -8.44
C VAL A 142 21.53 17.89 -9.52
N ASP A 143 20.48 17.07 -9.42
CA ASP A 143 19.37 17.10 -10.38
C ASP A 143 18.29 18.12 -10.02
N PHE A 144 18.19 18.49 -8.74
CA PHE A 144 17.17 19.43 -8.26
C PHE A 144 17.81 20.56 -7.47
N VAL A 145 17.36 21.78 -7.71
CA VAL A 145 17.86 22.98 -7.02
C VAL A 145 16.85 23.46 -5.98
N GLU A 146 17.31 24.29 -5.05
CA GLU A 146 16.45 24.92 -4.05
C GLU A 146 15.32 25.72 -4.72
N GLY A 147 14.12 25.59 -4.17
CA GLY A 147 12.91 26.22 -4.67
C GLY A 147 12.21 25.47 -5.81
N MET A 148 12.80 24.42 -6.36
CA MET A 148 12.23 23.60 -7.43
C MET A 148 11.10 22.70 -6.93
N TRP A 149 10.11 22.43 -7.78
CA TRP A 149 9.02 21.52 -7.46
C TRP A 149 9.36 20.11 -7.91
N VAL A 150 9.23 19.15 -7.00
CA VAL A 150 9.53 17.74 -7.25
C VAL A 150 8.43 16.87 -6.67
N GLU A 151 8.27 15.67 -7.22
CA GLU A 151 7.50 14.61 -6.60
C GLU A 151 8.42 13.74 -5.76
N ARG A 152 8.10 13.58 -4.48
CA ARG A 152 8.79 12.66 -3.56
C ARG A 152 7.94 11.42 -3.28
N LEU A 153 8.57 10.27 -3.21
CA LEU A 153 7.92 9.02 -2.83
C LEU A 153 7.76 8.98 -1.30
N GLY A 154 6.52 9.00 -0.82
CA GLY A 154 6.18 8.84 0.58
C GLY A 154 6.24 7.38 1.04
N HIS A 155 6.18 7.17 2.36
CA HIS A 155 6.07 5.82 2.95
C HIS A 155 4.79 5.10 2.53
N ASP A 156 3.74 5.86 2.23
CA ASP A 156 2.46 5.39 1.67
C ASP A 156 2.55 4.94 0.21
N MET A 157 3.76 4.83 -0.35
CA MET A 157 4.04 4.44 -1.74
C MET A 157 3.35 5.36 -2.76
N CYS A 158 2.99 6.58 -2.35
CA CYS A 158 2.45 7.62 -3.21
C CYS A 158 3.50 8.69 -3.51
N TRP A 159 3.36 9.29 -4.69
CA TRP A 159 4.15 10.45 -5.06
C TRP A 159 3.46 11.72 -4.57
N HIS A 160 4.15 12.49 -3.74
CA HIS A 160 3.68 13.75 -3.17
C HIS A 160 4.45 14.90 -3.80
N LEU A 161 3.72 15.90 -4.29
CA LEU A 161 4.31 17.11 -4.85
C LEU A 161 4.78 18.02 -3.72
N ASP A 162 6.06 18.34 -3.69
CA ASP A 162 6.70 19.15 -2.65
C ASP A 162 7.75 20.10 -3.26
N ARG A 163 8.20 21.08 -2.48
CA ARG A 163 9.20 22.06 -2.91
C ARG A 163 10.51 21.80 -2.19
N VAL A 164 11.61 21.70 -2.94
CA VAL A 164 12.95 21.55 -2.37
C VAL A 164 13.28 22.80 -1.57
N THR A 165 13.52 22.63 -0.28
CA THR A 165 13.86 23.75 0.64
C THR A 165 15.36 23.95 0.74
N THR A 166 16.13 22.86 0.82
CA THR A 166 17.59 22.89 0.95
C THR A 166 18.20 21.67 0.27
N VAL A 167 19.38 21.83 -0.33
CA VAL A 167 20.15 20.71 -0.92
C VAL A 167 21.44 20.52 -0.13
N HIS A 168 21.57 19.38 0.52
CA HIS A 168 22.75 18.98 1.29
C HIS A 168 23.68 18.15 0.41
N LYS A 169 24.96 18.51 0.38
CA LYS A 169 26.01 17.71 -0.27
C LYS A 169 26.80 16.99 0.81
N ILE A 170 26.59 15.69 0.93
CA ILE A 170 27.25 14.87 1.96
C ILE A 170 28.31 14.03 1.27
N MET A 171 29.53 14.04 1.80
CA MET A 171 30.62 13.19 1.31
C MET A 171 30.33 11.73 1.68
N ASP A 172 30.65 10.79 0.79
CA ASP A 172 30.48 9.38 1.09
C ASP A 172 31.53 8.95 2.14
N ASP A 173 31.09 8.37 3.24
CA ASP A 173 31.95 7.96 4.36
C ASP A 173 32.99 6.90 3.95
N ASN A 174 32.73 6.16 2.86
CA ASN A 174 33.61 5.11 2.35
C ASN A 174 34.70 5.61 1.39
N VAL A 175 34.82 6.93 1.22
CA VAL A 175 35.83 7.50 0.31
C VAL A 175 37.23 7.30 0.88
N ASP A 176 38.00 6.45 0.21
CA ASP A 176 39.42 6.29 0.47
C ASP A 176 40.18 7.53 -0.03
N TRP A 177 40.36 8.51 0.86
CA TRP A 177 41.06 9.77 0.59
C TRP A 177 42.48 9.58 0.05
N SER A 178 43.11 8.44 0.32
CA SER A 178 44.45 8.14 -0.20
C SER A 178 44.48 7.84 -1.70
N LYS A 179 43.31 7.52 -2.29
CA LYS A 179 43.17 7.16 -3.71
C LYS A 179 42.69 8.32 -4.59
N LEU A 180 42.21 9.41 -4.00
CA LEU A 180 41.80 10.59 -4.76
C LEU A 180 43.03 11.28 -5.35
N LYS A 181 43.12 11.34 -6.69
CA LYS A 181 44.20 12.08 -7.34
C LYS A 181 44.00 13.57 -7.15
N GLU A 182 45.10 14.31 -7.13
CA GLU A 182 45.08 15.77 -7.06
C GLU A 182 44.27 16.33 -8.26
N GLY A 183 43.15 16.99 -7.96
CA GLY A 183 42.21 17.51 -8.96
C GLY A 183 40.94 16.66 -9.20
N GLU A 184 40.84 15.44 -8.64
CA GLU A 184 39.59 14.66 -8.69
C GLU A 184 38.58 15.18 -7.64
N VAL A 185 37.31 15.30 -8.04
CA VAL A 185 36.22 15.76 -7.16
C VAL A 185 35.79 14.59 -6.28
N ALA A 186 35.91 14.76 -4.95
CA ALA A 186 35.49 13.76 -3.96
C ALA A 186 34.07 13.25 -4.26
N PRO A 187 33.81 11.93 -4.16
CA PRO A 187 32.46 11.39 -4.24
C PRO A 187 31.60 12.01 -3.14
N TRP A 188 30.53 12.68 -3.56
CA TRP A 188 29.53 13.21 -2.66
C TRP A 188 28.15 12.90 -3.23
N THR A 189 27.18 12.74 -2.34
CA THR A 189 25.80 12.41 -2.64
C THR A 189 24.91 13.59 -2.26
N ALA A 190 24.00 13.97 -3.15
CA ALA A 190 22.99 14.99 -2.87
C ALA A 190 21.86 14.40 -2.03
N TYR A 191 21.53 15.10 -0.95
CA TYR A 191 20.35 14.88 -0.14
C TYR A 191 19.47 16.13 -0.16
N TYR A 192 18.16 15.94 -0.08
CA TYR A 192 17.19 17.00 -0.30
C TYR A 192 16.29 17.14 0.92
N ASP A 193 16.14 18.37 1.39
CA ASP A 193 15.22 18.73 2.46
C ASP A 193 13.93 19.31 1.90
N PHE A 194 12.84 18.95 2.55
CA PHE A 194 11.49 19.43 2.34
C PHE A 194 10.96 19.95 3.67
N HIS A 195 9.87 20.73 3.65
CA HIS A 195 9.29 21.28 4.88
C HIS A 195 8.99 20.21 5.94
N ALA A 196 8.59 18.99 5.51
CA ALA A 196 8.18 17.90 6.40
C ALA A 196 9.21 16.77 6.56
N GLN A 197 10.24 16.71 5.72
CA GLN A 197 11.18 15.58 5.68
C GLN A 197 12.57 16.07 5.32
N LYS A 198 13.58 15.60 6.05
CA LYS A 198 14.97 15.95 5.84
C LYS A 198 15.76 14.80 5.23
N MET A 199 16.84 15.13 4.54
CA MET A 199 17.86 14.23 4.04
C MET A 199 17.33 13.11 3.14
N MET A 200 16.46 13.45 2.17
CA MET A 200 15.96 12.46 1.22
C MET A 200 16.95 12.22 0.08
N ASN A 201 17.14 10.95 -0.30
CA ASN A 201 17.97 10.58 -1.44
C ASN A 201 17.25 10.86 -2.79
N LYS A 202 18.00 11.28 -3.81
CA LYS A 202 17.58 11.40 -5.21
C LYS A 202 16.71 10.24 -5.71
N ALA A 203 17.02 9.00 -5.34
CA ALA A 203 16.28 7.81 -5.79
C ALA A 203 14.78 7.84 -5.43
N LYS A 204 14.39 8.61 -4.41
CA LYS A 204 13.00 8.80 -3.97
C LYS A 204 12.37 10.08 -4.54
N LEU A 205 13.03 10.75 -5.47
CA LEU A 205 12.58 12.00 -6.09
C LEU A 205 12.41 11.84 -7.60
N ARG A 206 11.48 12.59 -8.16
CA ARG A 206 11.30 12.74 -9.60
C ARG A 206 10.70 14.09 -9.94
N VAL A 207 10.75 14.47 -11.22
CA VAL A 207 10.04 15.68 -11.67
C VAL A 207 8.52 15.51 -11.57
N PRO A 208 7.75 16.60 -11.47
CA PRO A 208 6.29 16.54 -11.35
C PRO A 208 5.60 15.88 -12.55
N GLU A 209 4.69 14.92 -12.30
CA GLU A 209 3.92 14.21 -13.32
C GLU A 209 3.12 15.17 -14.20
N GLU A 210 2.49 16.15 -13.56
CA GLU A 210 1.62 17.12 -14.23
C GLU A 210 2.39 18.11 -15.11
N GLY A 211 3.67 18.35 -14.83
CA GLY A 211 4.56 19.10 -15.72
C GLY A 211 4.82 18.31 -17.00
N LEU A 212 5.19 17.03 -16.87
CA LEU A 212 5.42 16.14 -18.01
C LEU A 212 4.17 15.93 -18.87
N LYS A 213 2.98 15.78 -18.26
CA LYS A 213 1.71 15.65 -19.01
C LYS A 213 1.40 16.87 -19.88
N ARG A 214 1.82 18.05 -19.44
CA ARG A 214 1.64 19.29 -20.20
C ARG A 214 2.63 19.40 -21.37
N ILE A 215 3.77 18.71 -21.30
CA ILE A 215 4.77 18.67 -22.37
C ILE A 215 4.45 17.56 -23.38
N PHE A 216 4.16 16.34 -22.90
CA PHE A 216 4.04 15.12 -23.71
C PHE A 216 2.61 14.58 -23.86
N GLY A 217 1.59 15.27 -23.30
CA GLY A 217 0.20 14.83 -23.33
C GLY A 217 -0.07 13.64 -22.40
N TYR A 218 -1.16 12.90 -22.62
CA TYR A 218 -1.52 11.76 -21.77
C TYR A 218 -1.10 10.40 -22.34
N ASN A 219 -0.65 10.36 -23.60
CA ASN A 219 -0.35 9.10 -24.29
C ASN A 219 0.71 8.23 -23.58
N PRO A 220 1.82 8.79 -23.03
CA PRO A 220 2.79 7.99 -22.27
C PRO A 220 2.21 7.28 -21.04
N TRP A 221 1.22 7.89 -20.37
CA TRP A 221 0.55 7.28 -19.21
C TRP A 221 -0.44 6.20 -19.62
N ILE A 222 -1.10 6.35 -20.77
CA ILE A 222 -1.92 5.28 -21.35
C ILE A 222 -1.03 4.09 -21.72
N TRP A 223 0.12 4.35 -22.35
CA TRP A 223 1.12 3.32 -22.63
C TRP A 223 1.59 2.62 -21.36
N GLN A 224 1.85 3.35 -20.26
CA GLN A 224 2.26 2.72 -19.00
C GLN A 224 1.23 1.69 -18.50
N GLN A 225 -0.07 1.99 -18.62
CA GLN A 225 -1.13 1.03 -18.26
C GLN A 225 -1.09 -0.22 -19.16
N TYR A 226 -0.93 -0.02 -20.47
CA TYR A 226 -0.78 -1.10 -21.45
C TYR A 226 0.45 -1.97 -21.17
N ALA A 227 1.60 -1.35 -20.95
CA ALA A 227 2.87 -2.03 -20.75
C ALA A 227 2.87 -2.85 -19.45
N VAL A 228 2.23 -2.36 -18.38
CA VAL A 228 2.04 -3.12 -17.14
C VAL A 228 1.20 -4.39 -17.39
N LEU A 229 0.13 -4.32 -18.19
CA LEU A 229 -0.64 -5.50 -18.58
C LEU A 229 0.16 -6.46 -19.45
N LYS A 230 1.02 -5.95 -20.34
CA LYS A 230 1.93 -6.78 -21.15
C LYS A 230 2.96 -7.51 -20.31
N VAL A 231 3.50 -6.85 -19.28
CA VAL A 231 4.39 -7.46 -18.30
C VAL A 231 3.65 -8.59 -17.57
N GLU A 232 2.45 -8.33 -17.07
CA GLU A 232 1.63 -9.38 -16.44
C GLU A 232 1.42 -10.57 -17.38
N GLU A 233 0.99 -10.33 -18.63
CA GLU A 233 0.73 -11.37 -19.64
C GLU A 233 1.95 -12.28 -19.83
N GLN A 234 3.15 -11.69 -19.95
CA GLN A 234 4.39 -12.41 -20.26
C GLN A 234 4.99 -13.16 -19.06
N ILE A 235 4.91 -12.57 -17.85
CA ILE A 235 5.48 -13.15 -16.64
C ILE A 235 4.77 -14.45 -16.27
N ARG A 236 5.51 -15.47 -15.82
CA ARG A 236 4.99 -16.74 -15.29
C ARG A 236 5.48 -17.00 -13.87
N PHE A 237 4.69 -17.73 -13.10
CA PHE A 237 5.14 -18.34 -11.85
C PHE A 237 5.43 -19.82 -12.09
N GLN A 238 6.61 -20.12 -12.65
CA GLN A 238 7.03 -21.46 -13.04
C GLN A 238 8.55 -21.59 -12.94
N GLN A 239 9.02 -22.18 -11.84
CA GLN A 239 10.45 -22.34 -11.60
C GLN A 239 11.16 -23.00 -12.79
N ASN A 240 12.36 -22.51 -13.09
CA ASN A 240 13.19 -22.90 -14.23
C ASN A 240 12.71 -22.48 -15.62
N HIS A 241 11.47 -21.98 -15.78
CA HIS A 241 11.01 -21.42 -17.05
C HIS A 241 11.76 -20.11 -17.38
N PHE A 242 11.99 -19.81 -18.67
CA PHE A 242 12.71 -18.59 -19.07
C PHE A 242 11.88 -17.31 -18.89
N LYS A 243 10.55 -17.40 -19.05
CA LYS A 243 9.58 -16.35 -18.65
C LYS A 243 9.18 -16.39 -17.16
N ASP A 244 9.93 -17.10 -16.32
CA ASP A 244 9.66 -17.06 -14.89
C ASP A 244 9.89 -15.64 -14.35
N PHE A 245 9.05 -15.20 -13.40
CA PHE A 245 9.10 -13.83 -12.88
C PHE A 245 10.46 -13.48 -12.28
N ASP A 246 11.16 -14.47 -11.69
CA ASP A 246 12.50 -14.32 -11.12
C ASP A 246 13.60 -14.15 -12.19
N LYS A 247 13.34 -14.53 -13.45
CA LYS A 247 14.35 -14.55 -14.53
C LYS A 247 14.19 -13.44 -15.57
N ILE A 248 12.96 -12.99 -15.81
CA ILE A 248 12.67 -12.01 -16.85
C ILE A 248 13.09 -10.60 -16.40
N ASP A 249 13.83 -9.89 -17.27
CA ASP A 249 14.20 -8.49 -17.06
C ASP A 249 13.03 -7.58 -17.37
N ILE A 250 12.37 -7.12 -16.31
CA ILE A 250 11.11 -6.37 -16.41
C ILE A 250 11.38 -4.95 -16.92
N ASP A 251 12.47 -4.33 -16.50
CA ASP A 251 12.87 -2.99 -16.95
C ASP A 251 13.27 -3.02 -18.44
N MET A 252 14.03 -4.02 -18.87
CA MET A 252 14.38 -4.21 -20.28
C MET A 252 13.15 -4.50 -21.14
N LEU A 253 12.23 -5.35 -20.65
CA LEU A 253 10.97 -5.62 -21.34
C LEU A 253 10.17 -4.32 -21.53
N ALA A 254 10.00 -3.53 -20.47
CA ALA A 254 9.28 -2.25 -20.51
C ALA A 254 9.95 -1.25 -21.46
N LYS A 255 11.29 -1.14 -21.46
CA LYS A 255 12.04 -0.31 -22.43
C LYS A 255 11.80 -0.75 -23.86
N SER A 256 11.83 -2.05 -24.13
CA SER A 256 11.58 -2.57 -25.47
C SER A 256 10.15 -2.28 -25.95
N GLU A 257 9.16 -2.33 -25.06
CA GLU A 257 7.77 -1.96 -25.37
C GLU A 257 7.60 -0.45 -25.53
N TRP A 258 8.39 0.36 -24.83
CA TRP A 258 8.42 1.82 -25.02
C TRP A 258 8.98 2.18 -26.39
N ASP A 259 10.09 1.56 -26.78
CA ASP A 259 10.71 1.81 -28.08
C ASP A 259 9.79 1.41 -29.23
N LYS A 260 9.08 0.28 -29.11
CA LYS A 260 8.04 -0.12 -30.09
C LYS A 260 6.92 0.91 -30.17
N PHE A 261 6.45 1.41 -29.03
CA PHE A 261 5.38 2.39 -28.97
C PHE A 261 5.77 3.74 -29.59
N VAL A 262 6.95 4.27 -29.25
CA VAL A 262 7.44 5.56 -29.77
C VAL A 262 7.74 5.46 -31.27
N ASN A 263 8.30 4.34 -31.74
CA ASN A 263 8.65 4.17 -33.16
C ASN A 263 7.49 3.72 -34.06
N HIS A 264 6.28 3.55 -33.52
CA HIS A 264 5.12 3.19 -34.31
C HIS A 264 4.65 4.37 -35.19
N GLU A 265 4.25 4.10 -36.44
CA GLU A 265 3.82 5.12 -37.42
C GLU A 265 2.68 6.00 -36.90
N GLY A 266 1.75 5.42 -36.12
CA GLY A 266 0.67 6.16 -35.47
C GLY A 266 1.08 7.15 -34.37
N ASN A 267 2.37 7.23 -34.01
CA ASN A 267 2.93 8.09 -32.95
C ASN A 267 4.05 9.02 -33.45
N GLU A 268 4.12 9.29 -34.75
CA GLU A 268 5.15 10.17 -35.34
C GLU A 268 5.24 11.54 -34.64
N ASP A 269 4.11 12.15 -34.28
CA ASP A 269 4.11 13.44 -33.58
C ASP A 269 4.75 13.34 -32.18
N LEU A 270 4.54 12.23 -31.47
CA LEU A 270 5.13 12.00 -30.14
C LEU A 270 6.62 11.73 -30.27
N LYS A 271 7.02 10.94 -31.28
CA LYS A 271 8.42 10.70 -31.59
C LYS A 271 9.15 12.00 -31.91
N ALA A 272 8.58 12.83 -32.79
CA ALA A 272 9.13 14.14 -33.11
C ALA A 272 9.25 15.04 -31.87
N ARG A 273 8.29 14.96 -30.94
CA ARG A 273 8.36 15.69 -29.65
C ARG A 273 9.45 15.18 -28.72
N ILE A 274 9.63 13.86 -28.67
CA ILE A 274 10.65 13.18 -27.85
C ILE A 274 12.06 13.47 -28.39
N GLU A 275 12.22 13.53 -29.71
CA GLU A 275 13.51 13.77 -30.38
C GLU A 275 13.87 15.27 -30.47
N ASP A 276 12.97 16.17 -30.06
CA ASP A 276 13.20 17.61 -30.06
C ASP A 276 14.21 18.01 -28.95
N PRO A 277 15.38 18.58 -29.32
CA PRO A 277 16.43 18.93 -28.37
C PRO A 277 15.99 19.88 -27.25
N ARG A 278 14.93 20.67 -27.47
CA ARG A 278 14.37 21.56 -26.44
C ARG A 278 13.86 20.80 -25.23
N PHE A 279 13.50 19.52 -25.39
CA PHE A 279 12.91 18.69 -24.35
C PHE A 279 13.83 17.57 -23.86
N ASP A 280 15.15 17.58 -24.13
CA ASP A 280 16.07 16.48 -23.75
C ASP A 280 16.00 16.11 -22.26
N ASN A 281 16.00 17.11 -21.37
CA ASN A 281 15.85 16.87 -19.92
C ASN A 281 14.47 16.31 -19.57
N ALA A 282 13.42 16.89 -20.15
CA ALA A 282 12.05 16.46 -19.93
C ALA A 282 11.80 15.04 -20.46
N GLN A 283 12.48 14.64 -21.54
CA GLN A 283 12.45 13.29 -22.10
C GLN A 283 13.07 12.28 -21.14
N LYS A 284 14.28 12.55 -20.62
CA LYS A 284 14.95 11.68 -19.63
C LYS A 284 14.07 11.53 -18.38
N ALA A 285 13.48 12.64 -17.95
CA ALA A 285 12.59 12.66 -16.79
C ALA A 285 11.25 11.95 -17.06
N LEU A 286 10.70 12.05 -18.28
CA LEU A 286 9.53 11.28 -18.73
C LEU A 286 9.82 9.79 -18.66
N LEU A 287 10.94 9.34 -19.23
CA LEU A 287 11.32 7.94 -19.24
C LEU A 287 11.51 7.41 -17.81
N HIS A 288 12.16 8.19 -16.95
CA HIS A 288 12.27 7.88 -15.52
C HIS A 288 10.90 7.69 -14.86
N HIS A 289 9.94 8.57 -15.17
CA HIS A 289 8.60 8.57 -14.61
C HIS A 289 7.78 7.35 -15.06
N ILE A 290 7.68 7.13 -16.36
CA ILE A 290 6.88 6.04 -16.93
C ILE A 290 7.47 4.67 -16.63
N LEU A 291 8.80 4.56 -16.47
CA LEU A 291 9.48 3.31 -16.12
C LEU A 291 9.51 3.03 -14.61
N SER A 292 9.16 4.01 -13.76
CA SER A 292 9.26 3.88 -12.30
C SER A 292 8.55 2.62 -11.74
N PRO A 293 7.32 2.25 -12.15
CA PRO A 293 6.68 1.04 -11.67
C PRO A 293 7.45 -0.25 -12.02
N PHE A 294 8.03 -0.31 -13.21
CA PHE A 294 8.78 -1.49 -13.67
C PHE A 294 10.10 -1.65 -12.92
N ARG A 295 10.73 -0.53 -12.54
CA ARG A 295 11.92 -0.55 -11.66
C ARG A 295 11.59 -1.02 -10.25
N VAL A 296 10.39 -0.70 -9.73
CA VAL A 296 9.92 -1.24 -8.45
C VAL A 296 9.69 -2.76 -8.58
N MET A 297 9.06 -3.21 -9.67
CA MET A 297 8.89 -4.66 -9.95
C MET A 297 10.24 -5.38 -10.06
N GLU A 298 11.22 -4.75 -10.72
CA GLU A 298 12.59 -5.28 -10.86
C GLU A 298 13.31 -5.32 -9.49
N GLY A 299 13.12 -4.32 -8.64
CA GLY A 299 13.61 -4.32 -7.26
C GLY A 299 13.02 -5.46 -6.43
N LEU A 300 11.70 -5.66 -6.52
CA LEU A 300 11.00 -6.78 -5.87
C LEU A 300 11.47 -8.15 -6.36
N ARG A 301 11.81 -8.26 -7.66
CA ARG A 301 12.38 -9.48 -8.24
C ARG A 301 13.77 -9.79 -7.66
N ASN A 302 14.59 -8.76 -7.51
CA ASN A 302 15.98 -8.90 -7.05
C ASN A 302 16.11 -9.02 -5.52
N ALA A 303 15.07 -8.65 -4.77
CA ALA A 303 15.01 -8.80 -3.32
C ALA A 303 15.32 -10.22 -2.85
N GLY A 304 16.23 -10.36 -1.88
CA GLY A 304 16.63 -11.63 -1.29
C GLY A 304 17.51 -12.51 -2.19
N THR A 305 18.05 -11.97 -3.29
CA THR A 305 18.97 -12.72 -4.17
C THR A 305 20.40 -12.25 -3.98
N GLU A 306 21.41 -13.09 -4.28
CA GLU A 306 22.84 -12.70 -4.21
C GLU A 306 23.18 -11.40 -4.97
N ARG A 307 22.32 -10.99 -5.93
CA ARG A 307 22.44 -9.72 -6.67
C ARG A 307 22.18 -8.47 -5.80
N GLU A 308 21.53 -8.62 -4.65
CA GLU A 308 21.33 -7.55 -3.66
C GLU A 308 22.67 -7.05 -3.09
N ASN A 309 23.66 -7.94 -3.00
CA ASN A 309 25.03 -7.60 -2.57
C ASN A 309 25.79 -6.71 -3.57
N ALA A 310 25.22 -6.43 -4.76
CA ALA A 310 25.82 -5.55 -5.77
C ALA A 310 25.40 -4.06 -5.63
N GLY A 311 24.77 -3.68 -4.52
CA GLY A 311 24.49 -2.27 -4.18
C GLY A 311 23.22 -1.67 -4.81
N PHE A 312 22.38 -2.49 -5.44
CA PHE A 312 21.08 -2.05 -5.96
C PHE A 312 19.98 -2.22 -4.91
N ASN A 313 19.70 -1.14 -4.18
CA ASN A 313 18.46 -0.84 -3.45
C ASN A 313 17.92 -1.97 -2.53
N THR A 314 18.43 -2.03 -1.29
CA THR A 314 18.05 -2.91 -0.15
C THR A 314 16.64 -2.65 0.40
N ASP A 315 15.77 -2.02 -0.39
CA ASP A 315 14.54 -1.40 0.07
C ASP A 315 13.38 -2.42 0.19
N TRP A 316 13.55 -3.63 -0.32
CA TRP A 316 12.51 -4.66 -0.42
C TRP A 316 12.94 -5.98 0.21
N ASP A 317 13.71 -5.94 1.29
CA ASP A 317 14.10 -7.17 2.00
C ASP A 317 12.86 -7.89 2.57
N MET A 318 12.45 -8.96 1.88
CA MET A 318 11.31 -9.81 2.27
C MET A 318 11.70 -10.89 3.28
N SER A 319 12.96 -10.92 3.74
CA SER A 319 13.37 -11.81 4.84
C SER A 319 12.91 -11.31 6.20
N ASP A 320 12.27 -10.14 6.26
CA ASP A 320 11.69 -9.58 7.47
C ASP A 320 10.77 -10.57 8.20
N GLU A 321 11.07 -10.82 9.48
CA GLU A 321 10.37 -11.76 10.36
C GLU A 321 8.89 -11.38 10.59
N ARG A 322 8.48 -10.18 10.19
CA ARG A 322 7.14 -9.60 10.43
C ARG A 322 6.09 -9.99 9.39
N LEU A 323 6.48 -10.67 8.32
CA LEU A 323 5.49 -11.17 7.36
C LEU A 323 4.66 -12.26 8.02
N SER A 324 3.34 -12.08 8.07
CA SER A 324 2.42 -13.04 8.69
C SER A 324 1.67 -13.91 7.66
N ALA A 325 1.07 -15.00 8.12
CA ALA A 325 0.09 -15.75 7.32
C ALA A 325 -1.04 -14.86 6.75
N TYR A 326 -1.45 -13.83 7.48
CA TYR A 326 -2.48 -12.87 7.04
C TYR A 326 -2.00 -11.96 5.94
N THR A 327 -0.72 -11.54 6.00
CA THR A 327 -0.06 -10.81 4.92
C THR A 327 -0.13 -11.62 3.62
N TYR A 328 0.21 -12.92 3.65
CA TYR A 328 0.10 -13.79 2.47
C TYR A 328 -1.33 -13.83 1.90
N LEU A 329 -2.34 -13.96 2.76
CA LEU A 329 -3.74 -13.93 2.33
C LEU A 329 -4.13 -12.56 1.76
N GLY A 330 -3.66 -11.47 2.36
CA GLY A 330 -3.93 -10.10 1.93
C GLY A 330 -3.31 -9.77 0.58
N VAL A 331 -2.11 -10.29 0.33
CA VAL A 331 -1.37 -10.11 -0.93
C VAL A 331 -1.91 -11.04 -2.01
N LEU A 332 -1.96 -12.34 -1.75
CA LEU A 332 -2.27 -13.36 -2.76
C LEU A 332 -3.77 -13.59 -2.94
N GLY A 333 -4.59 -13.31 -1.93
CA GLY A 333 -6.04 -13.59 -1.97
C GLY A 333 -6.40 -15.06 -2.00
N SER A 334 -5.42 -15.94 -1.71
CA SER A 334 -5.54 -17.39 -1.68
C SER A 334 -4.73 -17.96 -0.51
N GLY A 335 -4.84 -19.27 -0.25
CA GLY A 335 -4.16 -19.90 0.88
C GLY A 335 -4.89 -19.85 2.22
N TRP A 336 -6.22 -19.78 2.22
CA TRP A 336 -7.07 -19.60 3.41
C TRP A 336 -6.82 -20.56 4.58
N LEU A 337 -6.39 -21.80 4.32
CA LEU A 337 -6.33 -22.85 5.35
C LEU A 337 -5.54 -22.39 6.57
N VAL A 338 -4.31 -21.92 6.37
CA VAL A 338 -3.45 -21.64 7.51
C VAL A 338 -3.79 -20.34 8.22
N PRO A 339 -4.12 -19.22 7.54
CA PRO A 339 -4.70 -18.05 8.21
C PRO A 339 -5.93 -18.40 9.07
N LEU A 340 -6.82 -19.28 8.59
CA LEU A 340 -7.98 -19.72 9.37
C LEU A 340 -7.59 -20.55 10.60
N LEU A 341 -6.60 -21.44 10.47
CA LEU A 341 -6.04 -22.17 11.61
C LEU A 341 -5.40 -21.20 12.61
N CYS A 342 -4.68 -20.19 12.11
CA CYS A 342 -4.07 -19.15 12.94
C CYS A 342 -5.13 -18.40 13.74
N VAL A 343 -6.17 -17.87 13.08
CA VAL A 343 -7.30 -17.20 13.74
C VAL A 343 -7.94 -18.14 14.76
N PHE A 344 -8.20 -19.40 14.39
CA PHE A 344 -8.85 -20.33 15.28
C PHE A 344 -8.08 -20.52 16.59
N VAL A 345 -6.77 -20.77 16.52
CA VAL A 345 -5.92 -20.93 17.73
C VAL A 345 -5.76 -19.60 18.46
N GLN A 346 -5.52 -18.51 17.73
CA GLN A 346 -5.32 -17.17 18.28
C GLN A 346 -6.54 -16.65 19.04
N PHE A 347 -7.76 -17.04 18.66
CA PHE A 347 -8.94 -16.70 19.46
C PHE A 347 -9.28 -17.77 20.49
N SER A 348 -9.18 -19.06 20.17
CA SER A 348 -9.60 -20.13 21.09
C SER A 348 -8.70 -20.26 22.31
N ALA A 349 -7.37 -20.20 22.16
CA ALA A 349 -6.45 -20.39 23.28
C ALA A 349 -6.58 -19.26 24.33
N PRO A 350 -6.57 -17.96 23.96
CA PRO A 350 -6.77 -16.89 24.93
C PRO A 350 -8.16 -16.92 25.56
N LEU A 351 -9.21 -17.25 24.80
CA LEU A 351 -10.56 -17.38 25.37
C LEU A 351 -10.64 -18.51 26.41
N LEU A 352 -10.00 -19.65 26.14
CA LEU A 352 -9.93 -20.75 27.09
C LEU A 352 -9.13 -20.36 28.34
N LEU A 353 -7.96 -19.74 28.18
CA LEU A 353 -7.15 -19.24 29.29
C LEU A 353 -7.93 -18.22 30.16
N GLY A 354 -8.58 -17.25 29.53
CA GLY A 354 -9.40 -16.26 30.22
C GLY A 354 -10.59 -16.89 30.94
N SER A 355 -11.27 -17.86 30.32
CA SER A 355 -12.39 -18.57 30.94
C SER A 355 -11.96 -19.42 32.13
N TYR A 356 -10.77 -20.05 32.06
CA TYR A 356 -10.19 -20.82 33.15
C TYR A 356 -9.79 -19.92 34.32
N ALA A 357 -9.12 -18.79 34.02
CA ALA A 357 -8.76 -17.79 35.02
C ALA A 357 -10.00 -17.22 35.72
N LEU A 358 -11.07 -16.91 34.98
CA LEU A 358 -12.34 -16.46 35.56
C LEU A 358 -13.01 -17.53 36.41
N ALA A 359 -13.03 -18.79 35.96
CA ALA A 359 -13.65 -19.90 36.68
C ALA A 359 -12.92 -20.23 37.99
N ASN A 360 -11.59 -20.07 38.01
CA ASN A 360 -10.76 -20.32 39.19
C ASN A 360 -10.51 -19.07 40.04
N SER A 361 -11.04 -17.91 39.63
CA SER A 361 -11.04 -16.71 40.45
C SER A 361 -12.06 -16.86 41.60
N ASP A 362 -11.80 -17.79 42.51
CA ASP A 362 -12.55 -17.94 43.77
C ASP A 362 -12.34 -16.76 44.74
N ARG A 363 -11.66 -15.69 44.30
CA ARG A 363 -11.71 -14.35 44.92
C ARG A 363 -13.12 -13.75 44.77
N LYS A 364 -14.07 -14.31 45.51
CA LYS A 364 -15.28 -13.61 45.90
C LYS A 364 -14.90 -12.55 46.93
N GLU A 365 -15.11 -11.29 46.55
CA GLU A 365 -15.33 -10.12 47.41
C GLU A 365 -14.15 -9.30 47.95
N SER A 366 -12.89 -9.71 47.87
CA SER A 366 -11.82 -8.72 48.14
C SER A 366 -11.49 -7.91 46.90
N GLY A 367 -11.66 -6.59 47.01
CA GLY A 367 -11.22 -5.65 45.99
C GLY A 367 -9.73 -5.82 45.71
N TRP A 368 -9.25 -5.17 44.64
CA TRP A 368 -7.83 -5.21 44.24
C TRP A 368 -6.85 -4.86 45.38
N CYS A 369 -7.35 -4.16 46.41
CA CYS A 369 -6.70 -3.95 47.68
C CYS A 369 -7.45 -4.74 48.78
N ASP A 370 -6.95 -5.93 49.13
CA ASP A 370 -7.39 -6.65 50.33
C ASP A 370 -6.49 -6.25 51.50
N ASP A 371 -6.95 -5.29 52.31
CA ASP A 371 -6.19 -4.68 53.40
C ASP A 371 -6.01 -5.62 54.62
N SER A 372 -6.55 -6.83 54.58
CA SER A 372 -6.83 -7.63 55.78
C SER A 372 -5.82 -8.72 56.15
N GLU A 373 -4.82 -9.02 55.30
CA GLU A 373 -3.91 -10.16 55.56
C GLU A 373 -2.43 -9.77 55.76
N THR A 374 -1.83 -10.37 56.79
CA THR A 374 -0.40 -10.29 57.13
C THR A 374 0.49 -10.55 55.92
N TRP A 375 1.47 -9.66 55.71
CA TRP A 375 2.45 -9.68 54.63
C TRP A 375 3.33 -10.94 54.75
N SER A 376 3.07 -11.96 53.92
CA SER A 376 3.98 -13.09 53.74
C SER A 376 5.01 -12.78 52.65
N ASP A 377 6.23 -13.31 52.78
CA ASP A 377 7.34 -13.08 51.83
C ASP A 377 6.96 -13.43 50.38
N ASP A 378 6.15 -14.46 50.17
CA ASP A 378 5.77 -14.89 48.82
C ASP A 378 4.75 -13.94 48.16
N LYS A 379 3.88 -13.30 48.95
CA LYS A 379 2.99 -12.23 48.45
C LYS A 379 3.77 -10.99 48.03
N ILE A 380 4.83 -10.63 48.77
CA ILE A 380 5.71 -9.50 48.41
C ILE A 380 6.42 -9.77 47.09
N LYS A 381 6.95 -10.99 46.89
CA LYS A 381 7.60 -11.39 45.63
C LYS A 381 6.64 -11.34 44.45
N GLY A 382 5.44 -11.89 44.58
CA GLY A 382 4.41 -11.83 43.54
C GLY A 382 4.06 -10.39 43.16
N LYS A 383 3.87 -9.51 44.17
CA LYS A 383 3.60 -8.08 43.95
C LYS A 383 4.73 -7.34 43.26
N LEU A 384 5.99 -7.56 43.68
CA LEU A 384 7.17 -6.96 43.04
C LEU A 384 7.27 -7.41 41.57
N MET A 385 6.95 -8.68 41.30
CA MET A 385 6.94 -9.22 39.95
C MET A 385 5.87 -8.56 39.09
N ILE A 386 4.65 -8.40 39.60
CA ILE A 386 3.56 -7.68 38.91
C ILE A 386 3.98 -6.24 38.58
N PHE A 387 4.55 -5.51 39.54
CA PHE A 387 5.02 -4.15 39.33
C PHE A 387 6.12 -4.09 38.24
N THR A 388 7.06 -5.03 38.27
CA THR A 388 8.11 -5.15 37.25
C THR A 388 7.53 -5.43 35.85
N VAL A 389 6.52 -6.30 35.76
CA VAL A 389 5.81 -6.58 34.51
C VAL A 389 5.10 -5.34 34.00
N VAL A 390 4.40 -4.59 34.86
CA VAL A 390 3.71 -3.36 34.46
C VAL A 390 4.69 -2.30 33.95
N ILE A 391 5.84 -2.13 34.60
CA ILE A 391 6.91 -1.24 34.10
C ILE A 391 7.39 -1.69 32.73
N LEU A 392 7.66 -2.99 32.54
CA LEU A 392 8.09 -3.54 31.26
C LEU A 392 7.04 -3.31 30.15
N TYR A 393 5.75 -3.43 30.49
CA TYR A 393 4.66 -3.14 29.58
C TYR A 393 4.65 -1.66 29.17
N LEU A 394 4.84 -0.74 30.12
CA LEU A 394 4.87 0.69 29.86
C LEU A 394 6.10 1.11 29.04
N SER A 395 7.28 0.56 29.36
CA SER A 395 8.55 0.98 28.75
C SER A 395 8.85 0.31 27.41
N LYS A 396 8.28 -0.88 27.15
CA LYS A 396 8.56 -1.67 25.95
C LYS A 396 7.32 -1.96 25.13
N ILE A 397 6.32 -2.62 25.72
CA ILE A 397 5.16 -3.14 24.96
C ILE A 397 4.31 -2.00 24.40
N VAL A 398 4.05 -0.95 25.18
CA VAL A 398 3.27 0.20 24.70
C VAL A 398 3.99 0.92 23.54
N PRO A 399 5.27 1.30 23.65
CA PRO A 399 6.02 1.84 22.51
C PRO A 399 6.02 0.90 21.29
N ASP A 400 6.29 -0.40 21.49
CA ASP A 400 6.33 -1.38 20.41
C ASP A 400 4.97 -1.51 19.71
N ALA A 401 3.86 -1.49 20.45
CA ALA A 401 2.50 -1.52 19.90
C ALA A 401 2.21 -0.27 19.05
N VAL A 402 2.67 0.91 19.48
CA VAL A 402 2.51 2.15 18.71
C VAL A 402 3.35 2.11 17.44
N PHE A 403 4.61 1.68 17.52
CA PHE A 403 5.48 1.54 16.33
C PHE A 403 4.95 0.49 15.35
N ASN A 404 4.46 -0.65 15.85
CA ASN A 404 3.83 -1.67 15.03
C ASN A 404 2.56 -1.14 14.36
N PHE A 405 1.73 -0.35 15.06
CA PHE A 405 0.59 0.33 14.44
C PHE A 405 1.02 1.23 13.27
N LEU A 406 2.01 2.09 13.47
CA LEU A 406 2.52 2.98 12.41
C LEU A 406 3.04 2.18 11.18
N ARG A 407 3.72 1.06 11.43
CA ARG A 407 4.17 0.16 10.36
C ARG A 407 3.01 -0.51 9.64
N SER A 408 2.05 -1.10 10.37
CA SER A 408 0.89 -1.79 9.78
C SER A 408 -0.02 -0.85 8.97
N VAL A 409 -0.07 0.46 9.28
CA VAL A 409 -0.82 1.43 8.46
C VAL A 409 -0.05 1.92 7.21
N GLY A 410 1.19 1.42 7.01
CA GLY A 410 2.05 1.69 5.87
C GLY A 410 2.95 2.93 6.02
N GLU A 411 3.26 3.37 7.24
CA GLU A 411 4.18 4.50 7.47
C GLU A 411 5.64 4.07 7.75
N GLY A 412 5.92 2.77 7.75
CA GLY A 412 7.27 2.24 7.95
C GLY A 412 8.19 2.32 6.71
N VAL A 413 9.42 1.84 6.89
CA VAL A 413 10.47 1.79 5.83
C VAL A 413 10.70 0.37 5.33
N ASP A 414 10.35 -0.62 6.16
CA ASP A 414 10.46 -2.05 5.92
C ASP A 414 9.55 -2.55 4.78
N ALA A 415 9.87 -3.75 4.28
CA ALA A 415 9.15 -4.35 3.16
C ALA A 415 7.69 -4.66 3.51
N HIS A 416 7.41 -5.11 4.75
CA HIS A 416 6.03 -5.32 5.23
C HIS A 416 5.21 -4.02 5.12
N SER A 417 5.72 -2.92 5.67
CA SER A 417 5.07 -1.61 5.60
C SER A 417 4.80 -1.15 4.16
N LYS A 418 5.75 -1.36 3.25
CA LYS A 418 5.57 -1.04 1.82
C LYS A 418 4.51 -1.92 1.15
N VAL A 419 4.47 -3.21 1.47
CA VAL A 419 3.39 -4.12 1.02
C VAL A 419 2.04 -3.64 1.54
N MET A 420 1.95 -3.25 2.82
CA MET A 420 0.72 -2.72 3.41
C MET A 420 0.30 -1.38 2.80
N ALA A 421 1.25 -0.51 2.47
CA ALA A 421 0.99 0.73 1.74
C ALA A 421 0.41 0.44 0.33
N LEU A 422 0.98 -0.51 -0.41
CA LEU A 422 0.44 -0.94 -1.71
C LEU A 422 -0.97 -1.53 -1.57
N ARG A 423 -1.22 -2.33 -0.52
CA ARG A 423 -2.56 -2.85 -0.22
C ARG A 423 -3.56 -1.75 0.10
N LYS A 424 -3.17 -0.79 0.93
CA LYS A 424 -3.98 0.39 1.26
C LYS A 424 -4.36 1.17 0.00
N LEU A 425 -3.43 1.35 -0.94
CA LEU A 425 -3.70 2.03 -2.21
C LEU A 425 -4.79 1.34 -3.04
N ILE A 426 -4.73 0.02 -3.17
CA ILE A 426 -5.72 -0.76 -3.91
C ILE A 426 -7.07 -0.77 -3.15
N TRP A 427 -7.00 -0.88 -1.83
CA TRP A 427 -8.16 -0.83 -0.94
C TRP A 427 -8.90 0.51 -1.04
N ASP A 428 -8.20 1.64 -1.01
CA ASP A 428 -8.82 2.97 -1.06
C ASP A 428 -9.49 3.26 -2.40
N ARG A 429 -9.00 2.67 -3.49
CA ARG A 429 -9.65 2.72 -4.81
C ARG A 429 -10.88 1.81 -4.92
N GLY A 430 -11.03 0.86 -4.00
CA GLY A 430 -12.03 -0.19 -4.06
C GLY A 430 -11.81 -1.08 -5.28
N GLU A 431 -10.55 -1.40 -5.57
CA GLU A 431 -10.11 -2.16 -6.74
C GLU A 431 -9.55 -3.55 -6.36
N ASP A 432 -9.85 -4.04 -5.15
CA ASP A 432 -9.53 -5.42 -4.73
C ASP A 432 -10.20 -6.45 -5.63
N PHE A 433 -9.47 -7.52 -5.97
CA PHE A 433 -9.97 -8.57 -6.86
C PHE A 433 -10.91 -9.54 -6.16
N ASN A 434 -10.54 -9.97 -4.97
CA ASN A 434 -11.27 -11.00 -4.26
C ASN A 434 -11.37 -10.72 -2.76
N LEU A 435 -12.32 -11.43 -2.16
CA LEU A 435 -12.59 -11.34 -0.74
C LEU A 435 -11.38 -11.76 0.10
N GLY A 436 -10.54 -12.69 -0.39
CA GLY A 436 -9.32 -13.12 0.30
C GLY A 436 -8.34 -11.98 0.53
N GLN A 437 -8.05 -11.19 -0.50
CA GLN A 437 -7.17 -10.02 -0.37
C GLN A 437 -7.75 -8.97 0.58
N MET A 438 -9.07 -8.78 0.54
CA MET A 438 -9.78 -7.83 1.40
C MET A 438 -9.75 -8.26 2.86
N VAL A 439 -10.00 -9.53 3.13
CA VAL A 439 -10.02 -10.12 4.47
C VAL A 439 -8.62 -10.25 5.02
N GLY A 440 -7.67 -10.79 4.25
CA GLY A 440 -6.29 -10.93 4.69
C GLY A 440 -5.62 -9.60 5.04
N TYR A 441 -5.81 -8.56 4.21
CA TYR A 441 -5.29 -7.22 4.52
C TYR A 441 -5.82 -6.67 5.85
N LYS A 442 -7.11 -6.88 6.12
CA LYS A 442 -7.75 -6.37 7.33
C LYS A 442 -7.46 -7.22 8.56
N LEU A 443 -7.41 -8.54 8.40
CA LEU A 443 -6.93 -9.43 9.45
C LEU A 443 -5.50 -9.07 9.83
N ASP A 444 -4.59 -8.88 8.88
CA ASP A 444 -3.21 -8.49 9.18
C ASP A 444 -3.17 -7.19 9.99
N LEU A 445 -3.93 -6.18 9.56
CA LEU A 445 -4.05 -4.92 10.30
C LEU A 445 -4.63 -5.12 11.72
N TYR A 446 -5.66 -5.94 11.90
CA TYR A 446 -6.29 -6.17 13.21
C TYR A 446 -5.41 -6.99 14.15
N MET A 447 -4.77 -8.04 13.62
CA MET A 447 -3.94 -8.97 14.36
C MET A 447 -2.64 -8.31 14.83
N ASN A 448 -2.04 -7.46 13.99
CA ASN A 448 -0.81 -6.73 14.32
C ASN A 448 -1.02 -5.48 15.18
N THR A 449 -2.27 -5.12 15.51
CA THR A 449 -2.55 -3.88 16.25
C THR A 449 -3.44 -4.10 17.48
N GLY A 450 -4.77 -4.03 17.36
CA GLY A 450 -5.65 -4.11 18.54
C GLY A 450 -5.75 -5.49 19.14
N TYR A 451 -5.60 -6.56 18.35
CA TYR A 451 -5.54 -7.91 18.91
C TYR A 451 -4.37 -8.06 19.88
N VAL A 452 -3.18 -7.54 19.53
CA VAL A 452 -2.01 -7.49 20.41
C VAL A 452 -2.35 -6.79 21.73
N CYS A 453 -2.99 -5.62 21.65
CA CYS A 453 -3.42 -4.87 22.84
C CYS A 453 -4.44 -5.64 23.69
N LEU A 454 -5.43 -6.30 23.08
CA LEU A 454 -6.41 -7.13 23.78
C LEU A 454 -5.75 -8.31 24.48
N LEU A 455 -4.83 -8.99 23.79
CA LEU A 455 -4.15 -10.16 24.31
C LEU A 455 -3.26 -9.80 25.50
N TYR A 456 -2.54 -8.68 25.42
CA TYR A 456 -1.75 -8.15 26.53
C TYR A 456 -2.61 -7.66 27.70
N THR A 457 -3.79 -7.09 27.43
CA THR A 457 -4.76 -6.73 28.48
C THR A 457 -5.27 -7.97 29.19
N LEU A 458 -5.60 -9.03 28.44
CA LEU A 458 -6.01 -10.31 29.00
C LEU A 458 -4.87 -10.95 29.81
N ASN A 459 -3.63 -10.88 29.33
CA ASN A 459 -2.49 -11.39 30.08
C ASN A 459 -2.35 -10.69 31.43
N LEU A 460 -2.44 -9.35 31.47
CA LEU A 460 -2.41 -8.61 32.73
C LEU A 460 -3.57 -8.96 33.64
N PHE A 461 -4.78 -9.12 33.09
CA PHE A 461 -5.93 -9.59 33.85
C PHE A 461 -5.65 -10.94 34.52
N ILE A 462 -5.11 -11.91 33.78
CA ILE A 462 -4.73 -13.22 34.31
C ILE A 462 -3.64 -13.07 35.40
N LEU A 463 -2.59 -12.29 35.12
CA LEU A 463 -1.49 -12.05 36.07
C LEU A 463 -1.96 -11.38 37.38
N PHE A 464 -2.96 -10.51 37.35
CA PHE A 464 -3.53 -9.92 38.56
C PHE A 464 -4.40 -10.91 39.36
N THR A 465 -4.89 -11.97 38.71
CA THR A 465 -5.69 -13.03 39.35
C THR A 465 -4.87 -14.23 39.82
N THR A 466 -3.61 -14.36 39.39
CA THR A 466 -2.73 -15.49 39.68
C THR A 466 -1.66 -15.10 40.70
N ASP A 467 -1.54 -15.88 41.78
CA ASP A 467 -0.52 -15.65 42.82
C ASP A 467 0.73 -16.54 42.66
N ASP A 468 0.69 -17.57 41.80
CA ASP A 468 1.83 -18.46 41.52
C ASP A 468 2.72 -17.88 40.39
N VAL A 469 3.98 -17.60 40.74
CA VAL A 469 5.02 -17.09 39.84
C VAL A 469 5.23 -17.99 38.61
N ILE A 470 5.19 -19.32 38.76
CA ILE A 470 5.41 -20.25 37.64
C ILE A 470 4.23 -20.18 36.67
N GLU A 471 3.01 -20.15 37.20
CA GLU A 471 1.80 -20.05 36.39
C GLU A 471 1.73 -18.70 35.66
N MET A 472 2.14 -17.60 36.32
CA MET A 472 2.31 -16.29 35.70
C MET A 472 3.28 -16.33 34.50
N MET A 473 4.44 -16.98 34.66
CA MET A 473 5.42 -17.10 33.57
C MET A 473 4.89 -17.97 32.43
N LEU A 474 4.25 -19.10 32.73
CA LEU A 474 3.69 -20.01 31.72
C LEU A 474 2.57 -19.33 30.92
N ASN A 475 1.70 -18.57 31.57
CA ASN A 475 0.62 -17.82 30.91
C ASN A 475 1.19 -16.73 29.98
N ALA A 476 2.20 -15.98 30.44
CA ALA A 476 2.86 -14.98 29.61
C ALA A 476 3.56 -15.61 28.38
N MET A 477 4.23 -16.75 28.54
CA MET A 477 4.85 -17.47 27.42
C MET A 477 3.82 -18.04 26.44
N ALA A 478 2.69 -18.56 26.95
CA ALA A 478 1.61 -19.06 26.10
C ALA A 478 1.00 -17.93 25.26
N VAL A 479 0.82 -16.75 25.85
CA VAL A 479 0.35 -15.54 25.15
C VAL A 479 1.31 -15.13 24.02
N GLU A 480 2.61 -15.06 24.29
CA GLU A 480 3.62 -14.73 23.27
C GLU A 480 3.68 -15.76 22.14
N PHE A 481 3.58 -17.05 22.47
CA PHE A 481 3.53 -18.12 21.46
C PHE A 481 2.31 -17.94 20.55
N VAL A 482 1.14 -17.70 21.12
CA VAL A 482 -0.09 -17.47 20.37
C VAL A 482 0.02 -16.22 19.50
N LEU A 483 0.63 -15.16 20.02
CA LEU A 483 0.82 -13.89 19.31
C LEU A 483 1.65 -14.05 18.03
N LYS A 484 2.74 -14.82 18.09
CA LYS A 484 3.71 -14.94 16.98
C LYS A 484 3.42 -16.08 16.01
N MET A 485 2.42 -16.91 16.29
CA MET A 485 2.21 -18.16 15.55
C MET A 485 2.05 -17.95 14.03
N ASP A 486 1.37 -16.89 13.60
CA ASP A 486 1.18 -16.56 12.18
C ASP A 486 2.45 -16.03 11.49
N GLU A 487 3.30 -15.30 12.21
CA GLU A 487 4.64 -14.88 11.75
C GLU A 487 5.56 -16.09 11.63
N GLU A 488 5.60 -16.97 12.63
CA GLU A 488 6.40 -18.21 12.62
C GLU A 488 6.01 -19.15 11.47
N PHE A 489 4.73 -19.24 11.17
CA PHE A 489 4.25 -20.00 10.02
C PHE A 489 4.77 -19.43 8.71
N ALA A 490 4.71 -18.10 8.54
CA ALA A 490 5.19 -17.42 7.35
C ALA A 490 6.72 -17.36 7.26
N SER A 491 7.44 -17.44 8.39
CA SER A 491 8.90 -17.48 8.44
C SER A 491 9.45 -18.81 7.90
N THR A 492 8.69 -19.91 8.05
CA THR A 492 9.14 -21.25 7.66
C THR A 492 9.41 -21.47 6.16
N ASP A 493 10.53 -22.12 5.85
CA ASP A 493 10.95 -22.39 4.46
C ASP A 493 10.00 -23.32 3.70
N TRP A 494 9.34 -24.27 4.38
CA TRP A 494 8.43 -25.21 3.71
C TRP A 494 7.16 -24.51 3.18
N TRP A 495 6.78 -23.37 3.77
CA TRP A 495 5.60 -22.61 3.39
C TRP A 495 5.83 -21.79 2.13
N ASP A 496 6.90 -20.99 2.14
CA ASP A 496 7.32 -20.17 1.01
C ASP A 496 8.86 -20.13 0.91
N PRO A 497 9.46 -21.15 0.25
CA PRO A 497 10.89 -21.19 0.02
C PRO A 497 11.36 -19.92 -0.71
N ASP A 498 12.46 -19.33 -0.24
CA ASP A 498 13.05 -18.10 -0.80
C ASP A 498 12.07 -16.92 -0.89
N LYS A 499 11.00 -16.92 -0.07
CA LYS A 499 9.95 -15.90 -0.06
C LYS A 499 9.38 -15.60 -1.45
N ARG A 500 9.32 -16.62 -2.30
CA ARG A 500 9.01 -16.51 -3.72
C ARG A 500 7.55 -16.13 -3.97
N TRP A 501 6.62 -16.68 -3.20
CA TRP A 501 5.20 -16.37 -3.30
C TRP A 501 4.89 -14.95 -2.86
N ILE A 502 5.46 -14.50 -1.73
CA ILE A 502 5.21 -13.13 -1.27
C ILE A 502 5.82 -12.09 -2.22
N ARG A 503 7.02 -12.35 -2.78
CA ARG A 503 7.62 -11.48 -3.82
C ARG A 503 6.76 -11.41 -5.07
N ALA A 504 6.29 -12.54 -5.57
CA ALA A 504 5.39 -12.56 -6.74
C ALA A 504 4.07 -11.84 -6.45
N GLY A 505 3.53 -12.02 -5.26
CA GLY A 505 2.34 -11.31 -4.81
C GLY A 505 2.54 -9.80 -4.70
N ALA A 506 3.66 -9.35 -4.13
CA ALA A 506 4.01 -7.93 -4.04
C ALA A 506 4.23 -7.30 -5.43
N LEU A 507 4.81 -8.05 -6.37
CA LEU A 507 4.92 -7.65 -7.78
C LEU A 507 3.53 -7.44 -8.38
N GLU A 508 2.61 -8.35 -8.13
CA GLU A 508 1.21 -8.25 -8.58
C GLU A 508 0.45 -7.08 -7.92
N LEU A 509 0.74 -6.75 -6.67
CA LEU A 509 0.23 -5.53 -6.04
C LEU A 509 0.82 -4.26 -6.66
N THR A 510 2.08 -4.30 -7.10
CA THR A 510 2.70 -3.17 -7.82
C THR A 510 2.02 -2.97 -9.19
N ILE A 511 1.73 -4.05 -9.91
CA ILE A 511 0.89 -4.03 -11.12
C ILE A 511 -0.47 -3.39 -10.79
N GLY A 512 -1.12 -3.83 -9.72
CA GLY A 512 -2.45 -3.34 -9.34
C GLY A 512 -2.54 -1.93 -8.82
N SER A 513 -1.53 -1.46 -8.10
CA SER A 513 -1.43 -0.07 -7.65
C SER A 513 -1.10 0.88 -8.79
N THR A 514 -0.46 0.39 -9.86
CA THR A 514 -0.19 1.16 -11.07
C THR A 514 -1.41 1.22 -11.99
N LEU A 515 -2.14 0.12 -12.12
CA LEU A 515 -3.35 0.05 -12.93
C LEU A 515 -4.50 0.84 -12.31
N ARG A 516 -5.20 1.62 -13.14
CA ARG A 516 -6.40 2.38 -12.76
C ARG A 516 -7.64 1.69 -13.31
N LYS A 517 -7.97 0.49 -12.81
CA LYS A 517 -9.03 -0.38 -13.37
C LYS A 517 -10.35 0.35 -13.58
N SER A 518 -10.77 1.14 -12.59
CA SER A 518 -12.02 1.89 -12.67
C SER A 518 -12.03 2.97 -13.75
N HIS A 519 -10.87 3.49 -14.15
CA HIS A 519 -10.74 4.42 -15.28
C HIS A 519 -10.72 3.67 -16.60
N LEU A 520 -10.07 2.49 -16.66
CA LEU A 520 -9.97 1.67 -17.87
C LEU A 520 -11.31 1.01 -18.25
N SER A 521 -12.16 0.69 -17.27
CA SER A 521 -13.46 0.07 -17.54
C SER A 521 -14.54 1.06 -17.98
N SER A 522 -14.44 2.34 -17.60
CA SER A 522 -15.48 3.34 -17.81
C SER A 522 -14.99 4.49 -18.70
N ALA A 523 -15.62 4.66 -19.86
CA ALA A 523 -15.26 5.71 -20.81
C ALA A 523 -15.36 7.14 -20.23
N VAL A 524 -16.33 7.40 -19.37
CA VAL A 524 -16.49 8.71 -18.71
C VAL A 524 -15.32 9.00 -17.76
N LYS A 525 -14.88 8.00 -17.00
CA LYS A 525 -13.72 8.15 -16.10
C LYS A 525 -12.43 8.21 -16.90
N PHE A 526 -12.34 7.43 -17.98
CA PHE A 526 -11.23 7.45 -18.92
C PHE A 526 -11.05 8.85 -19.53
N GLU A 527 -12.13 9.47 -20.05
CA GLU A 527 -12.12 10.84 -20.56
C GLU A 527 -11.68 11.84 -19.50
N LYS A 528 -12.27 11.77 -18.31
CA LYS A 528 -11.94 12.69 -17.22
C LYS A 528 -10.45 12.65 -16.89
N HIS A 529 -9.85 11.47 -16.91
CA HIS A 529 -8.47 11.23 -16.51
C HIS A 529 -7.45 11.46 -17.62
N TYR A 530 -7.65 10.87 -18.80
CA TYR A 530 -6.72 10.89 -19.93
C TYR A 530 -7.06 11.92 -21.01
N LYS A 531 -8.14 12.69 -20.84
CA LYS A 531 -8.58 13.76 -21.76
C LYS A 531 -8.93 13.31 -23.18
N ILE A 532 -9.22 12.02 -23.37
CA ILE A 532 -9.77 11.49 -24.63
C ILE A 532 -11.30 11.52 -24.54
N SER A 533 -11.94 12.32 -25.39
CA SER A 533 -13.40 12.50 -25.32
C SER A 533 -14.17 11.20 -25.52
N VAL A 534 -15.26 11.00 -24.77
CA VAL A 534 -16.17 9.85 -24.98
C VAL A 534 -16.68 9.80 -26.41
N GLY A 535 -16.98 10.94 -27.03
CA GLY A 535 -17.42 10.98 -28.43
C GLY A 535 -16.39 10.43 -29.42
N ALA A 536 -15.10 10.66 -29.19
CA ALA A 536 -14.04 10.09 -30.01
C ALA A 536 -13.91 8.58 -29.79
N LEU A 537 -14.07 8.10 -28.56
CA LEU A 537 -14.11 6.66 -28.25
C LEU A 537 -15.33 5.98 -28.90
N THR A 538 -16.52 6.60 -28.82
CA THR A 538 -17.77 6.11 -29.41
C THR A 538 -17.68 6.03 -30.93
N LYS A 539 -17.04 7.01 -31.58
CA LYS A 539 -16.81 6.99 -33.03
C LYS A 539 -15.98 5.78 -33.47
N VAL A 540 -15.05 5.34 -32.63
CA VAL A 540 -14.09 4.28 -32.95
C VAL A 540 -14.61 2.89 -32.56
N PHE A 541 -15.21 2.76 -31.37
CA PHE A 541 -15.63 1.47 -30.82
C PHE A 541 -17.14 1.19 -30.93
N GLY A 542 -17.95 2.20 -31.27
CA GLY A 542 -19.40 2.13 -31.22
C GLY A 542 -19.97 2.44 -29.84
N GLU A 543 -21.25 2.83 -29.81
CA GLU A 543 -21.93 3.29 -28.59
C GLU A 543 -22.11 2.16 -27.55
N ASP A 544 -22.50 0.96 -28.01
CA ASP A 544 -22.76 -0.20 -27.14
C ASP A 544 -21.54 -0.63 -26.33
N VAL A 545 -20.34 -0.54 -26.92
CA VAL A 545 -19.08 -0.95 -26.29
C VAL A 545 -18.65 0.04 -25.23
N VAL A 546 -18.72 1.33 -25.55
CA VAL A 546 -18.28 2.43 -24.67
C VAL A 546 -19.15 2.52 -23.40
N HIS A 547 -20.44 2.19 -23.51
CA HIS A 547 -21.37 2.22 -22.37
C HIS A 547 -21.31 0.97 -21.48
N LYS A 548 -20.96 -0.20 -22.02
CA LYS A 548 -20.88 -1.43 -21.23
C LYS A 548 -19.53 -1.58 -20.55
N PHE A 549 -18.45 -1.71 -21.33
CA PHE A 549 -17.10 -1.87 -20.80
C PHE A 549 -16.05 -1.42 -21.83
N LEU A 550 -15.31 -0.33 -21.55
CA LEU A 550 -14.37 0.24 -22.51
C LEU A 550 -13.19 -0.72 -22.82
N LEU A 551 -12.39 -1.09 -21.81
CA LEU A 551 -11.26 -2.01 -21.98
C LEU A 551 -11.41 -3.32 -21.22
N GLN A 552 -12.44 -3.46 -20.39
CA GLN A 552 -12.70 -4.63 -19.56
C GLN A 552 -13.70 -5.56 -20.28
N ASP A 553 -13.22 -6.43 -21.17
CA ASP A 553 -14.09 -7.28 -21.99
C ASP A 553 -13.46 -8.67 -22.12
N GLU A 554 -13.97 -9.62 -21.34
CA GLU A 554 -13.43 -10.98 -21.24
C GLU A 554 -13.51 -11.74 -22.58
N GLU A 555 -14.61 -11.57 -23.32
CA GLU A 555 -14.80 -12.26 -24.60
C GLU A 555 -13.82 -11.73 -25.66
N LEU A 556 -13.69 -10.39 -25.74
CA LEU A 556 -12.72 -9.79 -26.64
C LEU A 556 -11.28 -10.09 -26.23
N ALA A 557 -10.98 -10.08 -24.93
CA ALA A 557 -9.66 -10.42 -24.42
C ALA A 557 -9.25 -11.84 -24.82
N GLU A 558 -10.14 -12.84 -24.65
CA GLU A 558 -9.82 -14.21 -25.05
C GLU A 558 -9.63 -14.35 -26.57
N LYS A 559 -10.42 -13.61 -27.37
CA LYS A 559 -10.24 -13.53 -28.82
C LYS A 559 -8.90 -12.89 -29.21
N ASP A 560 -8.51 -11.82 -28.55
CA ASP A 560 -7.26 -11.10 -28.83
C ASP A 560 -6.03 -11.89 -28.38
N ARG A 561 -6.12 -12.70 -27.32
CA ARG A 561 -5.04 -13.60 -26.86
C ARG A 561 -4.66 -14.68 -27.86
N VAL A 562 -5.60 -15.14 -28.68
CA VAL A 562 -5.32 -16.13 -29.74
C VAL A 562 -5.01 -15.49 -31.09
N ASN A 563 -5.17 -14.16 -31.19
CA ASN A 563 -4.96 -13.44 -32.43
C ASN A 563 -3.46 -13.21 -32.68
N ARG A 564 -2.95 -13.81 -33.75
CA ARG A 564 -1.53 -13.72 -34.16
C ARG A 564 -1.04 -12.30 -34.42
N MET A 565 -1.94 -11.34 -34.69
CA MET A 565 -1.57 -9.94 -34.91
C MET A 565 -1.05 -9.27 -33.63
N TYR A 566 -1.52 -9.69 -32.46
CA TYR A 566 -1.20 -9.05 -31.18
C TYR A 566 -0.24 -9.87 -30.31
N LEU A 567 0.18 -11.04 -30.81
CA LEU A 567 1.13 -11.91 -30.17
C LEU A 567 2.55 -11.58 -30.63
N SER A 568 3.51 -11.69 -29.71
CA SER A 568 4.91 -11.73 -30.11
C SER A 568 5.14 -12.96 -31.01
N PRO A 569 6.15 -12.92 -31.92
CA PRO A 569 6.47 -14.08 -32.75
C PRO A 569 6.70 -15.36 -31.93
N GLU A 570 7.30 -15.20 -30.74
CA GLU A 570 7.55 -16.28 -29.80
C GLU A 570 6.24 -16.84 -29.21
N ASP A 571 5.34 -15.97 -28.75
CA ASP A 571 4.05 -16.40 -28.17
C ASP A 571 3.16 -17.05 -29.23
N ALA A 572 3.21 -16.57 -30.48
CA ALA A 572 2.52 -17.20 -31.60
C ALA A 572 3.06 -18.62 -31.90
N ILE A 573 4.36 -18.85 -31.74
CA ILE A 573 4.97 -20.18 -31.85
C ILE A 573 4.53 -21.05 -30.67
N ASN A 574 4.61 -20.54 -29.45
CA ASN A 574 4.19 -21.26 -28.24
C ASN A 574 2.72 -21.66 -28.32
N LEU A 575 1.84 -20.77 -28.77
CA LEU A 575 0.42 -21.08 -28.96
C LEU A 575 0.21 -22.23 -29.96
N LYS A 576 0.90 -22.20 -31.10
CA LYS A 576 0.84 -23.31 -32.09
C LYS A 576 1.36 -24.62 -31.51
N LEU A 577 2.46 -24.58 -30.76
CA LEU A 577 3.02 -25.77 -30.12
C LEU A 577 2.08 -26.32 -29.04
N ALA A 578 1.43 -25.45 -28.28
CA ALA A 578 0.39 -25.83 -27.32
C ALA A 578 -0.79 -26.53 -28.00
N ASP A 579 -1.28 -25.98 -29.13
CA ASP A 579 -2.38 -26.57 -29.89
C ASP A 579 -2.00 -27.93 -30.48
N LEU A 580 -0.78 -28.06 -31.00
CA LEU A 580 -0.25 -29.34 -31.49
C LEU A 580 -0.08 -30.36 -30.37
N ALA A 581 0.40 -29.94 -29.20
CA ALA A 581 0.55 -30.81 -28.04
C ALA A 581 -0.83 -31.33 -27.58
N LYS A 582 -1.82 -30.44 -27.46
CA LYS A 582 -3.21 -30.81 -27.14
C LYS A 582 -3.81 -31.77 -28.18
N LYS A 583 -3.65 -31.47 -29.47
CA LYS A 583 -4.20 -32.30 -30.56
C LYS A 583 -3.62 -33.71 -30.58
N ASN A 584 -2.34 -33.86 -30.20
CA ASN A 584 -1.66 -35.14 -30.17
C ASN A 584 -1.79 -35.87 -28.81
N ASN A 585 -2.64 -35.38 -27.90
CA ASN A 585 -2.76 -35.90 -26.52
C ASN A 585 -1.40 -36.03 -25.81
N MET A 586 -0.47 -35.10 -26.10
CA MET A 586 0.78 -35.03 -25.36
C MET A 586 0.46 -34.60 -23.93
N GLY A 587 1.05 -35.26 -22.94
CA GLY A 587 0.68 -35.07 -21.53
C GLY A 587 0.72 -33.61 -21.08
N ASP A 588 -0.11 -33.27 -20.10
CA ASP A 588 -0.31 -31.90 -19.59
C ASP A 588 0.97 -31.15 -19.25
N ALA A 589 2.02 -31.87 -18.85
CA ALA A 589 3.33 -31.30 -18.57
C ALA A 589 3.92 -30.56 -19.78
N LEU A 590 3.75 -31.10 -20.99
CA LEU A 590 4.23 -30.47 -22.22
C LEU A 590 3.37 -29.27 -22.60
N VAL A 591 2.05 -29.36 -22.45
CA VAL A 591 1.13 -28.23 -22.69
C VAL A 591 1.46 -27.06 -21.77
N LYS A 592 1.78 -27.35 -20.49
CA LYS A 592 2.19 -26.34 -19.49
C LYS A 592 3.55 -25.70 -19.75
N GLN A 593 4.37 -26.22 -20.67
CA GLN A 593 5.57 -25.49 -21.12
C GLN A 593 5.19 -24.34 -22.04
N PHE A 594 4.17 -24.54 -22.89
CA PHE A 594 3.78 -23.56 -23.89
C PHE A 594 2.70 -22.60 -23.40
N VAL A 595 1.79 -23.07 -22.55
CA VAL A 595 0.71 -22.26 -21.97
C VAL A 595 1.07 -21.81 -20.57
N LYS A 596 0.79 -20.53 -20.27
CA LYS A 596 0.96 -19.98 -18.93
C LYS A 596 0.15 -20.80 -17.92
N PRO A 597 0.78 -21.37 -16.88
CA PRO A 597 0.07 -22.18 -15.91
C PRO A 597 -0.87 -21.32 -15.05
N VAL A 598 -2.01 -21.89 -14.69
CA VAL A 598 -2.88 -21.34 -13.66
C VAL A 598 -2.32 -21.75 -12.30
N VAL A 599 -1.87 -20.76 -11.54
CA VAL A 599 -1.20 -20.96 -10.25
C VAL A 599 -1.98 -20.28 -9.14
N SER A 600 -2.20 -21.02 -8.05
CA SER A 600 -2.84 -20.52 -6.83
C SER A 600 -2.09 -21.01 -5.59
N PHE A 601 -2.11 -20.19 -4.54
CA PHE A 601 -1.44 -20.49 -3.29
C PHE A 601 -2.35 -21.33 -2.36
N GLY A 602 -1.76 -22.36 -1.74
CA GLY A 602 -2.45 -23.26 -0.80
C GLY A 602 -3.32 -24.35 -1.41
N VAL A 603 -3.62 -25.37 -0.60
CA VAL A 603 -4.31 -26.61 -1.02
C VAL A 603 -5.77 -26.36 -1.37
N ILE A 604 -6.50 -25.58 -0.56
CA ILE A 604 -7.92 -25.29 -0.78
C ILE A 604 -8.14 -24.62 -2.14
N SER A 605 -7.30 -23.63 -2.47
CA SER A 605 -7.42 -22.93 -3.76
C SER A 605 -7.18 -23.87 -4.94
N ARG A 606 -6.24 -24.82 -4.85
CA ARG A 606 -6.04 -25.86 -5.87
C ARG A 606 -7.28 -26.74 -6.04
N ILE A 607 -7.92 -27.13 -4.94
CA ILE A 607 -9.17 -27.93 -4.97
C ILE A 607 -10.31 -27.12 -5.61
N VAL A 608 -10.50 -25.86 -5.21
CA VAL A 608 -11.53 -24.99 -5.78
C VAL A 608 -11.33 -24.81 -7.29
N HIS A 609 -10.09 -24.60 -7.74
CA HIS A 609 -9.78 -24.51 -9.17
C HIS A 609 -10.03 -25.82 -9.93
N TYR A 610 -9.83 -26.97 -9.28
CA TYR A 610 -10.13 -28.27 -9.88
C TYR A 610 -11.63 -28.42 -10.17
N PHE A 611 -12.50 -27.96 -9.27
CA PHE A 611 -13.96 -28.05 -9.44
C PHE A 611 -14.59 -26.90 -10.23
N ALA A 612 -13.95 -25.74 -10.29
CA ALA A 612 -14.43 -24.56 -11.01
C ALA A 612 -13.38 -24.03 -12.01
N PRO A 613 -13.00 -24.81 -13.05
CA PRO A 613 -11.89 -24.46 -13.96
C PRO A 613 -12.17 -23.20 -14.79
N LYS A 614 -13.44 -22.83 -14.96
CA LYS A 614 -13.87 -21.62 -15.69
C LYS A 614 -13.92 -20.36 -14.82
N GLN A 615 -13.82 -20.49 -13.48
CA GLN A 615 -13.79 -19.35 -12.58
C GLN A 615 -12.40 -19.20 -11.97
N GLY A 616 -11.74 -18.08 -12.25
CA GLY A 616 -10.66 -17.69 -11.37
C GLY A 616 -9.80 -16.52 -11.83
N PRO A 617 -10.33 -15.28 -11.85
CA PRO A 617 -9.53 -14.04 -11.78
C PRO A 617 -8.66 -13.92 -10.49
N ASN A 618 -8.40 -15.03 -9.80
CA ASN A 618 -7.68 -15.14 -8.53
C ASN A 618 -6.36 -15.90 -8.67
N THR A 619 -5.86 -16.01 -9.90
CA THR A 619 -4.65 -16.76 -10.20
C THR A 619 -3.51 -15.80 -10.42
N LEU A 620 -2.35 -16.12 -9.86
CA LEU A 620 -1.19 -15.25 -9.85
C LEU A 620 -0.75 -14.92 -11.28
N PHE A 621 -0.63 -13.62 -11.58
CA PHE A 621 -0.31 -13.06 -12.90
C PHE A 621 -1.35 -13.33 -14.00
N ASN A 622 -2.60 -13.60 -13.66
CA ASN A 622 -3.70 -13.69 -14.64
C ASN A 622 -4.95 -12.93 -14.17
N ARG A 623 -4.78 -11.96 -13.26
CA ARG A 623 -5.92 -11.27 -12.64
C ARG A 623 -6.50 -10.19 -13.52
N TYR A 624 -5.71 -9.60 -14.40
CA TYR A 624 -6.18 -8.54 -15.30
C TYR A 624 -6.41 -9.05 -16.72
N SER A 625 -6.63 -10.36 -16.90
CA SER A 625 -6.84 -10.97 -18.22
C SER A 625 -8.02 -10.36 -18.99
N GLU A 626 -9.06 -9.91 -18.30
CA GLU A 626 -10.21 -9.19 -18.88
C GLU A 626 -9.81 -7.85 -19.55
N PHE A 627 -8.63 -7.31 -19.25
CA PHE A 627 -8.10 -6.09 -19.85
C PHE A 627 -7.15 -6.37 -21.04
N TYR A 628 -6.93 -7.64 -21.43
CA TYR A 628 -6.11 -8.02 -22.58
C TYR A 628 -6.84 -7.78 -23.93
N THR A 629 -7.59 -6.69 -24.02
CA THR A 629 -8.31 -6.24 -25.22
C THR A 629 -7.35 -5.54 -26.18
N TRP A 630 -6.32 -6.28 -26.64
CA TRP A 630 -5.19 -5.75 -27.40
C TRP A 630 -5.59 -4.97 -28.65
N SER A 631 -6.68 -5.36 -29.31
CA SER A 631 -7.26 -4.62 -30.43
C SER A 631 -7.68 -3.20 -30.03
N ARG A 632 -8.38 -3.04 -28.89
CA ARG A 632 -8.80 -1.73 -28.38
C ARG A 632 -7.61 -0.91 -27.90
N TRP A 633 -6.67 -1.53 -27.19
CA TRP A 633 -5.43 -0.87 -26.76
C TRP A 633 -4.64 -0.32 -27.95
N HIS A 634 -4.46 -1.14 -29.00
CA HIS A 634 -3.78 -0.75 -30.22
C HIS A 634 -4.48 0.46 -30.86
N THR A 635 -5.81 0.44 -30.95
CA THR A 635 -6.54 1.59 -31.47
C THR A 635 -6.37 2.82 -30.59
N ILE A 636 -6.52 2.74 -29.27
CA ILE A 636 -6.35 3.91 -28.38
C ILE A 636 -4.97 4.53 -28.50
N MET A 637 -3.92 3.70 -28.50
CA MET A 637 -2.53 4.15 -28.52
C MET A 637 -2.10 4.77 -29.85
N TYR A 638 -2.61 4.24 -30.98
CA TYR A 638 -2.06 4.55 -32.31
C TYR A 638 -3.01 5.25 -33.28
N SER A 639 -4.27 5.51 -32.90
CA SER A 639 -5.24 6.21 -33.77
C SER A 639 -5.25 7.73 -33.63
N GLY A 640 -4.29 8.31 -32.90
CA GLY A 640 -4.21 9.75 -32.68
C GLY A 640 -5.33 10.30 -31.78
N LEU A 641 -6.00 9.45 -30.99
CA LEU A 641 -7.06 9.87 -30.07
C LEU A 641 -6.55 10.77 -28.94
N ALA A 642 -5.33 10.52 -28.47
CA ALA A 642 -4.63 11.35 -27.51
C ALA A 642 -3.91 12.49 -28.25
N SER A 643 -4.47 13.69 -28.22
CA SER A 643 -3.81 14.86 -28.80
C SER A 643 -2.60 15.29 -27.97
N LEU A 644 -1.52 15.67 -28.65
CA LEU A 644 -0.37 16.30 -28.03
C LEU A 644 -0.64 17.78 -27.75
N PRO A 645 -0.20 18.31 -26.59
CA PRO A 645 -0.23 19.74 -26.34
C PRO A 645 0.62 20.49 -27.38
N SER A 646 0.15 21.65 -27.84
CA SER A 646 0.92 22.47 -28.78
C SER A 646 2.22 22.95 -28.13
N VAL A 647 3.31 23.03 -28.88
CA VAL A 647 4.61 23.52 -28.36
C VAL A 647 4.43 24.93 -27.81
N GLU A 648 3.67 25.77 -28.52
CA GLU A 648 3.39 27.14 -28.12
C GLU A 648 2.66 27.19 -26.79
N SER A 649 1.78 26.24 -26.47
CA SER A 649 1.09 26.22 -25.16
C SER A 649 2.03 25.96 -23.98
N VAL A 650 3.20 25.35 -24.22
CA VAL A 650 4.23 25.11 -23.20
C VAL A 650 5.01 26.38 -22.89
N TYR A 651 5.27 27.23 -23.91
CA TYR A 651 6.08 28.46 -23.79
C TYR A 651 5.26 29.77 -23.71
N ALA A 652 4.01 29.79 -24.20
CA ALA A 652 3.15 30.97 -24.24
C ALA A 652 2.74 31.51 -22.86
N SER A 653 3.15 30.84 -21.77
CA SER A 653 3.04 31.37 -20.42
C SER A 653 4.08 32.44 -20.08
N GLU A 654 5.16 32.60 -20.86
CA GLU A 654 6.22 33.57 -20.52
C GLU A 654 5.95 34.98 -21.10
N ASP A 655 5.38 35.09 -22.31
CA ASP A 655 5.55 36.34 -23.09
C ASP A 655 4.36 37.30 -23.17
N ASN A 656 3.12 36.98 -22.76
CA ASN A 656 2.00 37.90 -23.09
C ASN A 656 0.78 38.05 -22.18
N LYS A 657 0.83 37.60 -20.93
CA LYS A 657 -0.05 38.15 -19.89
C LYS A 657 0.74 38.29 -18.61
N LYS A 658 0.48 39.35 -17.85
CA LYS A 658 0.70 39.37 -16.40
C LYS A 658 -0.10 38.20 -15.82
N ILE A 659 0.45 36.99 -15.90
CA ILE A 659 0.04 35.87 -15.10
C ILE A 659 0.41 36.32 -13.70
N SER A 660 -0.60 36.73 -12.96
CA SER A 660 -0.40 37.11 -11.56
C SER A 660 0.31 35.92 -10.90
N PRO A 661 1.28 36.11 -10.01
CA PRO A 661 1.83 35.02 -9.19
C PRO A 661 0.74 34.22 -8.43
N ASN A 662 -0.51 34.70 -8.45
CA ASN A 662 -1.73 34.05 -7.94
C ASN A 662 -2.58 33.31 -8.99
N ASP A 663 -2.13 33.12 -10.24
CA ASP A 663 -2.84 32.31 -11.25
C ASP A 663 -2.68 30.82 -10.93
N HIS A 664 -3.31 30.43 -9.84
CA HIS A 664 -3.63 29.06 -9.54
C HIS A 664 -4.49 28.48 -10.67
N ILE A 665 -4.48 27.16 -10.84
CA ILE A 665 -5.40 26.49 -11.77
C ILE A 665 -6.81 26.69 -11.22
N LEU A 666 -7.54 27.70 -11.69
CA LEU A 666 -8.93 27.88 -11.29
C LEU A 666 -9.78 26.87 -12.05
N ASN A 667 -10.65 26.13 -11.36
CA ASN A 667 -11.69 25.35 -12.04
C ASN A 667 -12.64 26.32 -12.79
N LYS A 668 -13.58 25.79 -13.58
CA LYS A 668 -14.59 26.60 -14.30
C LYS A 668 -15.42 27.52 -13.37
N GLU A 669 -15.34 27.31 -12.06
CA GLU A 669 -16.07 28.04 -11.01
C GLU A 669 -15.17 29.02 -10.24
N GLY A 670 -13.90 29.20 -10.63
CA GLY A 670 -12.99 30.13 -9.97
C GLY A 670 -12.34 29.61 -8.67
N HIS A 671 -12.36 28.29 -8.43
CA HIS A 671 -11.71 27.67 -7.27
C HIS A 671 -10.31 27.14 -7.62
N ILE A 672 -9.33 27.38 -6.75
CA ILE A 672 -7.98 26.83 -6.84
C ILE A 672 -8.07 25.30 -6.84
N VAL A 673 -7.75 24.68 -7.98
CA VAL A 673 -7.54 23.25 -8.12
C VAL A 673 -6.15 22.96 -7.60
N SER A 674 -6.06 22.42 -6.39
CA SER A 674 -4.84 21.80 -5.90
C SER A 674 -4.48 20.63 -6.82
N PHE A 675 -3.19 20.49 -7.16
CA PHE A 675 -2.71 19.27 -7.81
C PHE A 675 -3.08 18.06 -6.95
N ALA A 676 -3.48 16.96 -7.58
CA ALA A 676 -3.99 15.79 -6.85
C ALA A 676 -2.97 15.22 -5.85
N ASN A 677 -1.67 15.37 -6.15
CA ASN A 677 -0.56 14.89 -5.35
C ASN A 677 -0.01 15.94 -4.36
N PHE A 678 -0.57 17.15 -4.33
CA PHE A 678 -0.13 18.21 -3.41
C PHE A 678 -0.89 18.12 -2.09
N SER A 679 -0.19 17.76 -1.01
CA SER A 679 -0.74 17.73 0.35
C SER A 679 0.02 18.71 1.23
N ARG A 680 -0.66 19.74 1.75
CA ARG A 680 -0.05 20.74 2.65
C ARG A 680 0.38 20.17 4.00
N ASN A 681 -0.25 19.09 4.45
CA ASN A 681 -0.01 18.50 5.77
C ASN A 681 0.25 17.00 5.62
N VAL A 682 1.45 16.66 5.14
CA VAL A 682 1.92 15.26 5.14
C VAL A 682 2.30 14.82 6.56
N GLU A 683 2.63 15.76 7.46
CA GLU A 683 2.83 15.46 8.87
C GLU A 683 1.51 15.14 9.59
N GLY A 684 1.55 14.09 10.42
CA GLY A 684 0.41 13.63 11.21
C GLY A 684 -0.62 12.78 10.43
N MET A 685 -0.21 12.06 9.38
CA MET A 685 -1.12 11.15 8.66
C MET A 685 -1.71 10.08 9.58
N ALA A 686 -0.89 9.43 10.42
CA ALA A 686 -1.39 8.49 11.44
C ALA A 686 -2.40 9.14 12.39
N ALA A 687 -2.12 10.33 12.91
CA ALA A 687 -3.04 11.03 13.80
C ALA A 687 -4.37 11.38 13.09
N LYS A 688 -4.31 11.87 11.85
CA LYS A 688 -5.52 12.12 11.03
C LYS A 688 -6.28 10.83 10.72
N TYR A 689 -5.56 9.74 10.49
CA TYR A 689 -6.14 8.43 10.24
C TYR A 689 -6.90 7.94 11.48
N VAL A 690 -6.27 8.00 12.65
CA VAL A 690 -6.89 7.70 13.95
C VAL A 690 -8.13 8.57 14.18
N VAL A 691 -8.03 9.89 13.99
CA VAL A 691 -9.16 10.81 14.14
C VAL A 691 -10.28 10.52 13.14
N SER A 692 -9.96 10.25 11.86
CA SER A 692 -10.95 9.89 10.83
C SER A 692 -11.73 8.64 11.19
N ILE A 693 -11.03 7.62 11.72
CA ILE A 693 -11.64 6.38 12.18
C ILE A 693 -12.53 6.65 13.40
N LEU A 694 -11.99 7.28 14.45
CA LEU A 694 -12.73 7.52 15.70
C LEU A 694 -13.96 8.41 15.52
N THR A 695 -13.92 9.36 14.58
CA THR A 695 -15.07 10.21 14.21
C THR A 695 -16.10 9.51 13.33
N GLY A 696 -15.84 8.26 12.91
CA GLY A 696 -16.74 7.46 12.08
C GLY A 696 -16.78 7.88 10.62
N VAL A 697 -15.88 8.77 10.17
CA VAL A 697 -15.83 9.23 8.77
C VAL A 697 -15.55 8.05 7.83
N GLU A 698 -14.63 7.15 8.20
CA GLU A 698 -14.31 5.97 7.39
C GLU A 698 -15.48 4.98 7.28
N ILE A 699 -16.29 4.84 8.34
CA ILE A 699 -17.50 4.01 8.36
C ILE A 699 -18.49 4.46 7.30
N LEU A 700 -18.57 5.77 7.04
CA LEU A 700 -19.49 6.34 6.05
C LEU A 700 -18.88 6.44 4.65
N ARG A 701 -17.61 6.83 4.55
CA ARG A 701 -16.94 7.14 3.27
C ARG A 701 -16.69 5.89 2.44
N GLY A 702 -16.23 4.81 3.06
CA GLY A 702 -15.92 3.56 2.37
C GLY A 702 -17.14 2.95 1.66
N PRO A 703 -18.25 2.68 2.38
CA PRO A 703 -19.43 2.06 1.80
C PRO A 703 -20.14 2.91 0.73
N ALA A 704 -20.10 4.25 0.84
CA ALA A 704 -20.77 5.14 -0.10
C ALA A 704 -20.33 4.97 -1.57
N LEU A 705 -19.09 4.54 -1.82
CA LEU A 705 -18.60 4.24 -3.15
C LEU A 705 -19.24 2.98 -3.75
N PHE A 706 -19.51 1.96 -2.92
CA PHE A 706 -20.07 0.68 -3.35
C PHE A 706 -21.58 0.75 -3.56
N VAL A 707 -22.29 1.58 -2.79
CA VAL A 707 -23.72 1.89 -3.05
C VAL A 707 -23.90 2.44 -4.46
N LYS A 708 -23.02 3.37 -4.88
CA LYS A 708 -23.07 3.94 -6.24
C LYS A 708 -22.76 2.93 -7.34
N ARG A 709 -22.06 1.84 -7.03
CA ARG A 709 -21.70 0.76 -7.96
C ARG A 709 -22.67 -0.43 -7.93
N GLY A 710 -23.63 -0.47 -6.99
CA GLY A 710 -24.53 -1.61 -6.80
C GLY A 710 -23.87 -2.85 -6.19
N GLU A 711 -22.67 -2.73 -5.60
CA GLU A 711 -21.90 -3.86 -5.07
C GLU A 711 -22.26 -4.14 -3.59
N VAL A 712 -23.42 -4.76 -3.35
CA VAL A 712 -24.00 -4.93 -1.99
C VAL A 712 -23.08 -5.72 -1.04
N ILE A 713 -22.44 -6.79 -1.49
CA ILE A 713 -21.56 -7.62 -0.64
C ILE A 713 -20.37 -6.80 -0.16
N LYS A 714 -19.72 -6.06 -1.07
CA LYS A 714 -18.58 -5.18 -0.74
C LYS A 714 -19.02 -4.04 0.18
N PHE A 715 -20.21 -3.50 -0.02
CA PHE A 715 -20.81 -2.50 0.86
C PHE A 715 -20.97 -3.02 2.29
N ILE A 716 -21.58 -4.20 2.48
CA ILE A 716 -21.77 -4.81 3.81
C ILE A 716 -20.41 -5.03 4.46
N TYR A 717 -19.48 -5.65 3.75
CA TYR A 717 -18.14 -5.93 4.26
C TYR A 717 -17.41 -4.65 4.70
N ARG A 718 -17.42 -3.60 3.87
CA ARG A 718 -16.77 -2.31 4.18
C ARG A 718 -17.41 -1.59 5.36
N SER A 719 -18.72 -1.74 5.54
CA SER A 719 -19.43 -1.14 6.67
C SER A 719 -19.04 -1.84 7.97
N THR A 720 -19.06 -3.18 7.98
CA THR A 720 -18.62 -3.99 9.12
C THR A 720 -17.15 -3.72 9.44
N ASP A 721 -16.29 -3.66 8.41
CA ASP A 721 -14.87 -3.33 8.55
C ASP A 721 -14.66 -1.97 9.21
N GLY A 722 -15.42 -0.94 8.83
CA GLY A 722 -15.35 0.37 9.47
C GLY A 722 -15.62 0.30 10.98
N VAL A 723 -16.60 -0.51 11.40
CA VAL A 723 -16.93 -0.69 12.83
C VAL A 723 -15.83 -1.46 13.57
N VAL A 724 -15.30 -2.54 12.96
CA VAL A 724 -14.20 -3.31 13.56
C VAL A 724 -12.94 -2.44 13.68
N MET A 725 -12.64 -1.63 12.67
CA MET A 725 -11.52 -0.69 12.70
C MET A 725 -11.70 0.39 13.76
N TRP A 726 -12.93 0.90 13.95
CA TRP A 726 -13.22 1.83 15.04
C TRP A 726 -12.92 1.21 16.41
N PHE A 727 -13.39 -0.02 16.64
CA PHE A 727 -13.13 -0.75 17.88
C PHE A 727 -11.62 -1.00 18.06
N ASN A 728 -10.94 -1.43 17.00
CA ASN A 728 -9.50 -1.66 17.00
C ASN A 728 -8.71 -0.42 17.45
N VAL A 729 -8.96 0.74 16.83
CA VAL A 729 -8.29 2.00 17.18
C VAL A 729 -8.67 2.45 18.60
N ALA A 730 -9.93 2.26 19.02
CA ALA A 730 -10.35 2.59 20.37
C ALA A 730 -9.58 1.76 21.42
N VAL A 731 -9.44 0.44 21.20
CA VAL A 731 -8.65 -0.43 22.08
C VAL A 731 -7.20 0.03 22.17
N GLN A 732 -6.57 0.38 21.05
CA GLN A 732 -5.19 0.88 21.04
C GLN A 732 -5.02 2.19 21.80
N CYS A 733 -6.02 3.09 21.75
CA CYS A 733 -5.97 4.34 22.51
C CYS A 733 -6.18 4.09 24.01
N ILE A 734 -7.04 3.12 24.37
CA ILE A 734 -7.36 2.78 25.76
C ILE A 734 -6.20 2.02 26.42
N PHE A 735 -5.51 1.16 25.67
CA PHE A 735 -4.48 0.26 26.22
C PHE A 735 -3.36 0.99 26.99
N PRO A 736 -2.67 2.02 26.44
CA PRO A 736 -1.66 2.76 27.19
C PRO A 736 -2.21 3.41 28.47
N VAL A 737 -3.43 3.93 28.42
CA VAL A 737 -4.10 4.53 29.58
C VAL A 737 -4.37 3.47 30.64
N PHE A 738 -4.83 2.28 30.23
CA PHE A 738 -5.04 1.15 31.12
C PHE A 738 -3.74 0.69 31.80
N ILE A 739 -2.64 0.59 31.06
CA ILE A 739 -1.31 0.25 31.63
C ILE A 739 -0.85 1.33 32.62
N LEU A 740 -0.98 2.60 32.25
CA LEU A 740 -0.59 3.71 33.11
C LEU A 740 -1.40 3.72 34.41
N LEU A 741 -2.73 3.56 34.32
CA LEU A 741 -3.59 3.45 35.50
C LEU A 741 -3.22 2.23 36.36
N SER A 742 -2.89 1.11 35.74
CA SER A 742 -2.42 -0.09 36.46
C SER A 742 -1.10 0.19 37.20
N ALA A 743 -0.19 0.96 36.60
CA ALA A 743 1.08 1.35 37.23
C ALA A 743 0.90 2.23 38.47
N PHE A 744 -0.19 2.99 38.56
CA PHE A 744 -0.54 3.78 39.76
C PHE A 744 -1.40 2.99 40.75
N ALA A 745 -2.35 2.20 40.26
CA ALA A 745 -3.28 1.43 41.09
C ALA A 745 -2.56 0.31 41.85
N VAL A 746 -1.62 -0.38 41.20
CA VAL A 746 -0.82 -1.44 41.82
C VAL A 746 -0.12 -0.89 43.08
N PRO A 747 0.73 0.15 43.04
CA PRO A 747 1.31 0.72 44.26
C PRO A 747 0.30 1.33 45.24
N SER A 748 -0.83 1.88 44.77
CA SER A 748 -1.80 2.53 45.66
C SER A 748 -2.71 1.56 46.43
N CYS A 749 -2.85 0.33 45.92
CA CYS A 749 -3.51 -0.77 46.62
C CYS A 749 -2.58 -1.52 47.59
N TYR A 750 -1.30 -1.14 47.65
CA TYR A 750 -0.26 -1.84 48.41
C TYR A 750 0.51 -0.86 49.31
#